data_AF-A0A2E5ZGN4-F1
#
_entry.id   AF-A0A2E5ZGN4-F1
#
_cell.length_a   1.000
_cell.length_b   1.000
_cell.length_c   1.000
_cell.angle_alpha   90.00
_cell.angle_beta   90.00
_cell.angle_gamma   90.00
#
_symmetry.space_group_name_H-M   'P 1'
#
loop_
_entity.id
_entity.type
_entity.pdbx_description
1 polymer ?
#
loop_
_entity_poly.entity_id
_entity_poly.type
_entity_poly.pdbx_seq_one_letter_code
_entity_poly.pdbx_strand_id
1 'polypeptide(L)'
;MSEAPFTQAPSTQAGQVIGRTTSESTPWWPEPLLPSAGTPNVVVVLLDDTGFAHLGCYGGLVDTPNYDRLAARGLRYTNFHTTALCSPTRACLLTGRNHHSVGMRALSNFDTGYPNMRGRIARSAGTMAEMLREEGFATWAVGKWHLTPMREASAVGPFGDWPLQRGFDRYYGFMQGETDQFHPELYEDNRLVDQPRTPEEGYHVTEDLVDRSIDLIRTQHTMVPERPFFLYLAFGATHAPHQAPDAYLEKWRGRFDDGWDVARQRVYSNQLAMGVIPPNTDLAPRNPGVEPWDDLSADEQALACRLQEAFAAMLDHADTQLGRLLDELESLDIADDTVVVALSDNGASQEGRASGILDTFRHFNGVDQPVDEAVARLDEIGTRTSNTNYPWGWAQVGNSPGKRYKQNTHSGGVRDPLIISWPGGIDPAANGQIRTQFHHVVDLVPTLLELLGVTAPESVNGVEQQPIEGTSLAYTFDPAADDATAVPSRKRRQYFEMQGHRAIWADGWKAVAFHQYGTELDDDVWELYHLDEDFSECHDLADAQPERLAAMVEMFWEEADDYGVLPIMDRAGNLSGPTGSGLFSGHATAGTPRNRDTFVYLPPTPRVPPDASPALGSRNWEATFHVERPAGDESGVLMAFGTVNNGLVAYVDDAGHLVYDHNAYAGHTVVRSPAPVPIGSSVLAVEQQRVKRGPGRARLLVDGDVVAEVAIPVVPVMISPIGLDLGRNPTGVSDAYVAPYEFSGRIARVEVDTTPAFRPDEEEAIEVAAAERMQ
;
A
#
# COMPACT_ATOMS: atom_id res chain seq x y z
N MET A 1 -59.53 -46.85 26.05
CA MET A 1 -58.11 -47.06 26.40
C MET A 1 -57.36 -47.13 25.07
N SER A 2 -56.49 -46.21 24.68
CA SER A 2 -55.87 -45.10 25.39
C SER A 2 -55.59 -44.01 24.36
N GLU A 3 -56.22 -42.85 24.52
CA GLU A 3 -55.60 -41.60 24.09
C GLU A 3 -54.35 -41.39 24.95
N ALA A 4 -53.20 -41.25 24.28
CA ALA A 4 -52.05 -40.39 24.61
C ALA A 4 -50.75 -41.00 24.05
N PRO A 5 -49.72 -40.19 23.75
CA PRO A 5 -49.69 -38.74 23.75
C PRO A 5 -49.39 -38.17 22.36
N PHE A 6 -49.84 -36.93 22.14
CA PHE A 6 -49.09 -36.03 21.28
C PHE A 6 -47.66 -36.01 21.79
N THR A 7 -46.75 -36.60 21.02
CA THR A 7 -45.32 -36.41 21.21
C THR A 7 -45.06 -34.91 21.15
N GLN A 8 -44.50 -34.40 22.24
CA GLN A 8 -44.04 -33.04 22.46
C GLN A 8 -43.70 -32.32 21.15
N ALA A 9 -44.35 -31.16 20.95
CA ALA A 9 -43.79 -30.17 20.06
C ALA A 9 -42.33 -29.92 20.50
N PRO A 10 -41.36 -29.90 19.58
CA PRO A 10 -40.02 -29.46 19.93
C PRO A 10 -40.16 -28.02 20.46
N SER A 11 -39.85 -27.80 21.74
CA SER A 11 -39.68 -26.45 22.28
C SER A 11 -38.37 -25.91 21.69
N THR A 12 -38.44 -25.32 20.51
CA THR A 12 -37.36 -24.55 19.92
C THR A 12 -37.35 -23.18 20.57
N GLN A 13 -36.29 -22.89 21.35
CA GLN A 13 -36.00 -21.59 22.00
C GLN A 13 -37.09 -21.07 22.97
N ALA A 14 -36.67 -20.28 23.96
CA ALA A 14 -37.51 -19.94 25.11
C ALA A 14 -38.79 -19.18 24.68
N GLY A 15 -39.97 -19.77 24.95
CA GLY A 15 -41.27 -19.11 24.76
C GLY A 15 -41.98 -19.35 23.43
N GLN A 16 -41.35 -20.01 22.45
CA GLN A 16 -42.03 -20.43 21.23
C GLN A 16 -42.94 -21.63 21.51
N VAL A 17 -44.17 -21.60 21.01
CA VAL A 17 -45.11 -22.72 21.06
C VAL A 17 -45.47 -23.08 19.63
N ILE A 18 -45.31 -24.33 19.23
CA ILE A 18 -45.70 -24.80 17.89
C ILE A 18 -46.82 -25.83 18.03
N GLY A 19 -48.05 -25.39 17.78
CA GLY A 19 -49.24 -26.24 17.71
C GLY A 19 -49.51 -26.77 16.29
N ARG A 20 -50.66 -27.42 16.08
CA ARG A 20 -51.01 -28.00 14.77
C ARG A 20 -51.42 -26.94 13.74
N THR A 21 -51.84 -25.78 14.21
CA THR A 21 -52.30 -24.66 13.39
C THR A 21 -51.61 -23.38 13.84
N THR A 22 -51.58 -22.34 13.00
CA THR A 22 -51.03 -21.03 13.39
C THR A 22 -51.79 -20.40 14.56
N SER A 23 -53.07 -20.75 14.77
CA SER A 23 -53.85 -20.34 15.94
C SER A 23 -53.47 -21.04 17.25
N GLU A 24 -52.74 -22.15 17.17
CA GLU A 24 -52.20 -22.89 18.32
C GLU A 24 -50.69 -22.65 18.52
N SER A 25 -50.09 -21.81 17.67
CA SER A 25 -48.66 -21.52 17.67
C SER A 25 -48.40 -20.06 18.07
N THR A 26 -47.31 -19.84 18.80
CA THR A 26 -46.75 -18.51 19.07
C THR A 26 -45.53 -18.32 18.17
N PRO A 27 -45.57 -17.35 17.22
CA PRO A 27 -44.39 -17.02 16.45
C PRO A 27 -43.32 -16.40 17.36
N TRP A 28 -42.07 -16.63 17.02
CA TRP A 28 -40.91 -16.06 17.69
C TRP A 28 -39.91 -15.65 16.62
N TRP A 29 -39.22 -14.55 16.85
CA TRP A 29 -38.15 -14.05 16.00
C TRP A 29 -36.94 -13.76 16.90
N PRO A 30 -35.71 -14.04 16.45
CA PRO A 30 -34.52 -13.63 17.18
C PRO A 30 -34.46 -12.11 17.25
N GLU A 31 -34.06 -11.58 18.41
CA GLU A 31 -33.70 -10.16 18.49
C GLU A 31 -32.42 -9.93 17.67
N PRO A 32 -32.36 -8.89 16.82
CA PRO A 32 -31.13 -8.51 16.14
C PRO A 32 -30.04 -8.20 17.15
N LEU A 33 -28.82 -8.64 16.88
CA LEU A 33 -27.67 -8.23 17.66
C LEU A 33 -27.31 -6.79 17.29
N LEU A 34 -27.38 -5.88 18.25
CA LEU A 34 -26.99 -4.49 18.14
C LEU A 34 -26.07 -4.15 19.32
N PRO A 35 -25.05 -3.30 19.10
CA PRO A 35 -24.27 -2.72 20.19
C PRO A 35 -25.14 -1.95 21.18
N SER A 36 -24.56 -1.63 22.34
CA SER A 36 -25.25 -0.79 23.33
C SER A 36 -25.63 0.56 22.72
N ALA A 37 -26.78 1.10 23.12
CA ALA A 37 -27.21 2.41 22.66
C ALA A 37 -26.17 3.49 23.03
N GLY A 38 -25.78 4.32 22.06
CA GLY A 38 -24.76 5.36 22.23
C GLY A 38 -23.32 4.89 22.02
N THR A 39 -23.09 3.63 21.62
CA THR A 39 -21.78 3.20 21.12
C THR A 39 -21.42 4.00 19.85
N PRO A 40 -20.26 4.66 19.78
CA PRO A 40 -19.92 5.53 18.65
C PRO A 40 -19.55 4.73 17.39
N ASN A 41 -19.65 5.39 16.24
CA ASN A 41 -19.05 4.94 14.99
C ASN A 41 -17.52 5.07 15.04
N VAL A 42 -16.82 4.34 14.19
CA VAL A 42 -15.37 4.44 14.03
C VAL A 42 -15.02 4.67 12.57
N VAL A 43 -14.23 5.71 12.31
CA VAL A 43 -13.59 5.98 11.02
C VAL A 43 -12.08 5.98 11.23
N VAL A 44 -11.39 5.03 10.62
CA VAL A 44 -9.93 5.05 10.51
C VAL A 44 -9.57 5.61 9.14
N VAL A 45 -8.77 6.69 9.13
CA VAL A 45 -8.24 7.32 7.92
C VAL A 45 -6.74 7.09 7.87
N LEU A 46 -6.27 6.28 6.93
CA LEU A 46 -4.87 5.90 6.80
C LEU A 46 -4.26 6.53 5.54
N LEU A 47 -3.22 7.34 5.73
CA LEU A 47 -2.31 7.79 4.68
C LEU A 47 -1.20 6.77 4.45
N ASP A 48 -0.65 6.78 3.24
CA ASP A 48 0.38 5.87 2.76
C ASP A 48 1.68 6.64 2.50
N ASP A 49 2.78 6.29 3.15
CA ASP A 49 4.09 6.97 3.03
C ASP A 49 4.12 8.48 3.39
N THR A 50 3.14 8.98 4.16
CA THR A 50 3.18 10.37 4.65
C THR A 50 4.05 10.44 5.92
N GLY A 51 5.25 11.04 5.82
CA GLY A 51 6.11 11.26 6.98
C GLY A 51 5.53 12.19 8.06
N PHE A 52 6.11 12.09 9.27
CA PHE A 52 5.76 12.86 10.48
C PHE A 52 5.55 14.36 10.24
N ALA A 53 6.35 14.95 9.35
CA ALA A 53 6.48 16.39 9.17
C ALA A 53 5.73 16.92 7.95
N HIS A 54 4.86 16.13 7.31
CA HIS A 54 4.15 16.56 6.11
C HIS A 54 2.83 17.29 6.38
N LEU A 55 2.13 16.96 7.47
CA LEU A 55 0.86 17.60 7.83
C LEU A 55 1.08 18.97 8.46
N GLY A 56 0.23 19.94 8.12
CA GLY A 56 0.30 21.31 8.65
C GLY A 56 0.30 21.36 10.19
N CYS A 57 -0.57 20.57 10.83
CA CYS A 57 -0.66 20.44 12.28
C CYS A 57 0.56 19.78 12.96
N TYR A 58 1.51 19.27 12.16
CA TYR A 58 2.84 18.76 12.55
C TYR A 58 3.99 19.64 12.01
N GLY A 59 3.69 20.85 11.54
CA GLY A 59 4.67 21.84 11.06
C GLY A 59 5.00 21.75 9.56
N GLY A 60 4.30 20.88 8.82
CA GLY A 60 4.49 20.68 7.39
C GLY A 60 4.17 21.90 6.52
N LEU A 61 4.65 21.85 5.27
CA LEU A 61 4.52 22.95 4.30
C LEU A 61 3.35 22.75 3.32
N VAL A 62 2.71 21.58 3.35
CA VAL A 62 1.58 21.28 2.48
C VAL A 62 0.28 21.74 3.14
N ASP A 63 -0.63 22.31 2.36
CA ASP A 63 -1.95 22.74 2.85
C ASP A 63 -2.78 21.49 3.21
N THR A 64 -2.96 21.22 4.51
CA THR A 64 -3.81 20.13 5.01
C THR A 64 -4.85 20.62 6.03
N PRO A 65 -5.72 21.58 5.66
CA PRO A 65 -6.63 22.23 6.60
C PRO A 65 -7.65 21.27 7.25
N ASN A 66 -7.96 20.11 6.65
CA ASN A 66 -8.91 19.16 7.23
C ASN A 66 -8.26 18.24 8.27
N TYR A 67 -7.00 17.84 8.07
CA TYR A 67 -6.19 17.25 9.14
C TYR A 67 -5.97 18.26 10.28
N ASP A 68 -5.74 19.54 9.95
CA ASP A 68 -5.61 20.60 10.96
C ASP A 68 -6.91 20.79 11.75
N ARG A 69 -8.08 20.71 11.08
CA ARG A 69 -9.40 20.73 11.72
C ARG A 69 -9.57 19.54 12.67
N LEU A 70 -9.19 18.33 12.27
CA LEU A 70 -9.24 17.14 13.13
C LEU A 70 -8.35 17.31 14.37
N ALA A 71 -7.13 17.81 14.18
CA ALA A 71 -6.20 18.08 15.26
C ALA A 71 -6.74 19.13 16.23
N ALA A 72 -7.31 20.23 15.73
CA ALA A 72 -7.82 21.31 16.55
C ALA A 72 -9.02 20.92 17.43
N ARG A 73 -9.82 19.93 17.00
CA ARG A 73 -10.98 19.41 17.75
C ARG A 73 -10.70 18.09 18.48
N GLY A 74 -9.49 17.59 18.39
CA GLY A 74 -9.07 16.29 18.91
C GLY A 74 -7.72 16.36 19.61
N LEU A 75 -7.00 15.26 19.56
CA LEU A 75 -5.68 15.08 20.18
C LEU A 75 -4.64 14.77 19.10
N ARG A 76 -3.46 15.38 19.22
CA ARG A 76 -2.29 15.06 18.38
C ARG A 76 -1.26 14.27 19.16
N TYR A 77 -0.76 13.19 18.60
CA TYR A 77 0.28 12.38 19.22
C TYR A 77 1.62 12.63 18.52
N THR A 78 2.65 13.02 19.27
CA THR A 78 3.99 13.31 18.73
C THR A 78 5.02 12.24 19.04
N ASN A 79 4.62 11.24 19.84
CA ASN A 79 5.43 10.08 20.21
C ASN A 79 4.72 8.75 19.86
N PHE A 80 3.94 8.78 18.78
CA PHE A 80 3.29 7.61 18.18
C PHE A 80 4.19 6.98 17.12
N HIS A 81 4.17 5.65 17.07
CA HIS A 81 5.03 4.90 16.17
C HIS A 81 4.31 3.82 15.38
N THR A 82 4.79 3.56 14.18
CA THR A 82 4.43 2.42 13.35
C THR A 82 5.63 1.48 13.17
N THR A 83 5.54 0.51 12.25
CA THR A 83 6.58 -0.50 12.03
C THR A 83 7.73 -0.02 11.12
N ALA A 84 7.49 0.98 10.27
CA ALA A 84 8.30 1.40 9.10
C ALA A 84 7.99 0.73 7.75
N LEU A 85 6.91 -0.05 7.62
CA LEU A 85 6.43 -0.54 6.33
C LEU A 85 4.91 -0.79 6.30
N CYS A 86 4.30 -0.60 5.13
CA CYS A 86 2.85 -0.59 4.97
C CYS A 86 2.11 -1.88 5.40
N SER A 87 2.34 -3.05 4.78
CA SER A 87 1.62 -4.30 5.18
C SER A 87 1.82 -4.65 6.66
N PRO A 88 3.04 -4.58 7.22
CA PRO A 88 3.27 -4.79 8.65
C PRO A 88 2.47 -3.83 9.55
N THR A 89 2.48 -2.52 9.25
CA THR A 89 1.71 -1.54 10.03
C THR A 89 0.20 -1.79 9.94
N ARG A 90 -0.32 -2.09 8.75
CA ARG A 90 -1.76 -2.39 8.54
C ARG A 90 -2.19 -3.65 9.29
N ALA A 91 -1.32 -4.67 9.35
CA ALA A 91 -1.57 -5.86 10.15
C ALA A 91 -1.62 -5.54 11.64
N CYS A 92 -0.70 -4.71 12.15
CA CYS A 92 -0.74 -4.25 13.53
C CYS A 92 -2.00 -3.43 13.84
N LEU A 93 -2.34 -2.47 12.98
CA LEU A 93 -3.49 -1.58 13.11
C LEU A 93 -4.81 -2.35 13.21
N LEU A 94 -4.95 -3.41 12.41
CA LEU A 94 -6.19 -4.19 12.39
C LEU A 94 -6.23 -5.28 13.45
N THR A 95 -5.13 -5.65 14.09
CA THR A 95 -5.11 -6.80 15.02
C THR A 95 -4.73 -6.45 16.46
N GLY A 96 -4.11 -5.30 16.70
CA GLY A 96 -3.58 -4.93 18.01
C GLY A 96 -2.37 -5.77 18.46
N ARG A 97 -1.67 -6.37 17.50
CA ARG A 97 -0.59 -7.33 17.73
C ARG A 97 0.58 -7.02 16.81
N ASN A 98 1.79 -7.36 17.23
CA ASN A 98 2.99 -7.09 16.45
C ASN A 98 3.00 -7.87 15.14
N HIS A 99 3.57 -7.26 14.11
CA HIS A 99 3.50 -7.77 12.74
C HIS A 99 4.20 -9.13 12.56
N HIS A 100 5.23 -9.44 13.36
CA HIS A 100 5.87 -10.77 13.39
C HIS A 100 4.95 -11.84 13.99
N SER A 101 4.31 -11.53 15.13
CA SER A 101 3.37 -12.43 15.82
C SER A 101 2.21 -12.87 14.95
N VAL A 102 1.87 -12.09 13.92
CA VAL A 102 0.76 -12.38 13.01
C VAL A 102 1.20 -12.86 11.63
N GLY A 103 2.49 -13.05 11.38
CA GLY A 103 3.02 -13.57 10.11
C GLY A 103 3.24 -12.55 8.99
N MET A 104 3.27 -11.26 9.33
CA MET A 104 3.43 -10.13 8.41
C MET A 104 4.73 -9.35 8.67
N ARG A 105 5.88 -10.03 8.66
CA ARG A 105 7.19 -9.40 8.82
C ARG A 105 7.49 -8.28 7.80
N ALA A 106 7.06 -8.44 6.56
CA ALA A 106 7.28 -7.49 5.46
C ALA A 106 6.03 -7.44 4.56
N LEU A 107 6.18 -7.08 3.28
CA LEU A 107 5.06 -6.97 2.34
C LEU A 107 4.28 -8.28 2.18
N SER A 108 2.97 -8.17 1.96
CA SER A 108 2.10 -9.34 1.75
C SER A 108 2.45 -10.16 0.51
N ASN A 109 3.21 -9.60 -0.43
CA ASN A 109 3.76 -10.27 -1.60
C ASN A 109 4.73 -11.42 -1.23
N PHE A 110 5.30 -11.42 -0.03
CA PHE A 110 6.39 -12.34 0.32
C PHE A 110 5.94 -13.50 1.19
N ASP A 111 6.51 -14.68 0.91
CA ASP A 111 6.37 -15.88 1.73
C ASP A 111 7.69 -16.65 1.71
N THR A 112 8.38 -16.68 2.85
CA THR A 112 9.70 -17.30 2.98
C THR A 112 9.64 -18.71 3.55
N GLY A 113 8.46 -19.22 3.87
CA GLY A 113 8.33 -20.48 4.62
C GLY A 113 8.21 -20.28 6.13
N TYR A 114 8.82 -19.23 6.70
CA TYR A 114 8.86 -19.02 8.14
C TYR A 114 7.53 -18.48 8.70
N PRO A 115 7.17 -18.82 9.96
CA PRO A 115 5.89 -18.40 10.56
C PRO A 115 5.69 -16.87 10.58
N ASN A 116 6.77 -16.11 10.73
CA ASN A 116 6.74 -14.66 10.81
C ASN A 116 6.60 -13.96 9.45
N MET A 117 6.74 -14.67 8.32
CA MET A 117 6.70 -14.09 6.98
C MET A 117 5.96 -15.00 6.00
N ARG A 118 4.63 -15.02 6.16
CA ARG A 118 3.68 -15.80 5.35
C ARG A 118 2.90 -14.96 4.33
N GLY A 119 3.03 -13.64 4.43
CA GLY A 119 2.32 -12.67 3.59
C GLY A 119 0.82 -12.57 3.87
N ARG A 120 0.38 -13.06 5.04
CA ARG A 120 -1.02 -13.02 5.49
C ARG A 120 -1.08 -12.96 7.01
N ILE A 121 -2.20 -12.47 7.52
CA ILE A 121 -2.47 -12.43 8.97
C ILE A 121 -2.90 -13.81 9.45
N ALA A 122 -2.27 -14.31 10.52
CA ALA A 122 -2.63 -15.56 11.17
C ALA A 122 -4.10 -15.58 11.63
N ARG A 123 -4.78 -16.74 11.55
CA ARG A 123 -6.19 -16.87 11.99
C ARG A 123 -6.38 -16.76 13.49
N SER A 124 -5.33 -16.99 14.27
CA SER A 124 -5.27 -16.69 15.71
C SER A 124 -5.19 -15.18 16.00
N ALA A 125 -5.05 -14.34 14.99
CA ALA A 125 -5.07 -12.89 15.08
C ALA A 125 -6.26 -12.34 14.27
N GLY A 126 -7.44 -12.42 14.87
CA GLY A 126 -8.66 -11.81 14.38
C GLY A 126 -8.47 -10.31 14.23
N THR A 127 -9.03 -9.75 13.18
CA THR A 127 -9.02 -8.32 12.95
C THR A 127 -10.09 -7.63 13.79
N MET A 128 -9.96 -6.31 13.96
CA MET A 128 -10.96 -5.46 14.60
C MET A 128 -12.31 -5.56 13.89
N ALA A 129 -12.33 -5.70 12.55
CA ALA A 129 -13.57 -5.93 11.82
C ALA A 129 -14.22 -7.26 12.20
N GLU A 130 -13.45 -8.34 12.31
CA GLU A 130 -13.97 -9.64 12.76
C GLU A 130 -14.56 -9.56 14.18
N MET A 131 -13.88 -8.83 15.09
CA MET A 131 -14.37 -8.63 16.46
C MET A 131 -15.63 -7.77 16.53
N LEU A 132 -15.65 -6.61 15.84
CA LEU A 132 -16.78 -5.68 15.90
C LEU A 132 -18.02 -6.20 15.16
N ARG A 133 -17.85 -7.01 14.11
CA ARG A 133 -18.97 -7.66 13.42
C ARG A 133 -19.71 -8.64 14.33
N GLU A 134 -19.00 -9.33 15.22
CA GLU A 134 -19.61 -10.20 16.24
C GLU A 134 -20.41 -9.41 17.28
N GLU A 135 -20.19 -8.10 17.41
CA GLU A 135 -20.96 -7.19 18.28
C GLU A 135 -22.10 -6.47 17.54
N GLY A 136 -22.29 -6.74 16.25
CA GLY A 136 -23.38 -6.17 15.45
C GLY A 136 -23.05 -4.88 14.69
N PHE A 137 -21.78 -4.48 14.60
CA PHE A 137 -21.37 -3.36 13.74
C PHE A 137 -21.55 -3.66 12.26
N ALA A 138 -21.86 -2.63 11.47
CA ALA A 138 -21.55 -2.65 10.04
C ALA A 138 -20.03 -2.42 9.85
N THR A 139 -19.38 -3.20 8.99
CA THR A 139 -17.92 -3.11 8.82
C THR A 139 -17.54 -2.93 7.36
N TRP A 140 -16.77 -1.90 7.03
CA TRP A 140 -16.36 -1.61 5.64
C TRP A 140 -14.88 -1.28 5.55
N ALA A 141 -14.25 -1.73 4.47
CA ALA A 141 -12.91 -1.33 4.08
C ALA A 141 -12.97 -0.61 2.73
N VAL A 142 -12.32 0.53 2.61
CA VAL A 142 -12.28 1.32 1.38
C VAL A 142 -10.83 1.76 1.11
N GLY A 143 -10.31 1.46 -0.08
CA GLY A 143 -8.96 1.81 -0.52
C GLY A 143 -7.93 0.67 -0.44
N LYS A 144 -6.69 0.97 -0.06
CA LYS A 144 -5.57 0.02 -0.08
C LYS A 144 -5.72 -1.08 0.96
N TRP A 145 -5.77 -2.34 0.52
CA TRP A 145 -5.78 -3.50 1.41
C TRP A 145 -4.36 -3.96 1.80
N HIS A 146 -3.59 -4.48 0.85
CA HIS A 146 -2.19 -4.90 1.01
C HIS A 146 -1.90 -5.90 2.15
N LEU A 147 -2.86 -6.79 2.44
CA LEU A 147 -2.77 -7.85 3.46
C LEU A 147 -3.12 -9.24 2.94
N THR A 148 -3.30 -9.36 1.62
CA THR A 148 -3.50 -10.63 0.92
C THR A 148 -2.19 -11.04 0.26
N PRO A 149 -1.85 -12.34 0.25
CA PRO A 149 -0.81 -12.86 -0.63
C PRO A 149 -1.18 -12.61 -2.09
N MET A 150 -0.44 -11.77 -2.79
CA MET A 150 -0.85 -11.31 -4.14
C MET A 150 -0.93 -12.44 -5.18
N ARG A 151 -0.17 -13.53 -5.01
CA ARG A 151 -0.32 -14.77 -5.79
C ARG A 151 -1.69 -15.46 -5.67
N GLU A 152 -2.46 -15.12 -4.63
CA GLU A 152 -3.81 -15.61 -4.31
C GLU A 152 -4.91 -14.56 -4.56
N ALA A 153 -4.54 -13.35 -4.98
CA ALA A 153 -5.46 -12.24 -5.25
C ALA A 153 -6.13 -12.35 -6.64
N SER A 154 -6.46 -13.57 -7.08
CA SER A 154 -7.09 -13.81 -8.38
C SER A 154 -8.61 -13.78 -8.32
N ALA A 155 -9.28 -13.60 -9.47
CA ALA A 155 -10.73 -13.63 -9.61
C ALA A 155 -11.40 -14.97 -9.18
N VAL A 156 -10.62 -16.01 -8.89
CA VAL A 156 -11.12 -17.34 -8.45
C VAL A 156 -10.71 -17.70 -7.02
N GLY A 157 -10.09 -16.78 -6.28
CA GLY A 157 -9.70 -17.00 -4.89
C GLY A 157 -8.34 -17.68 -4.72
N PRO A 158 -8.04 -18.24 -3.53
CA PRO A 158 -8.97 -18.78 -2.50
C PRO A 158 -9.68 -17.79 -1.57
N PHE A 159 -9.62 -16.47 -1.81
CA PHE A 159 -10.33 -15.39 -1.08
C PHE A 159 -10.10 -15.29 0.44
N GLY A 160 -9.43 -16.26 1.08
CA GLY A 160 -9.36 -16.34 2.54
C GLY A 160 -8.83 -15.08 3.22
N ASP A 161 -7.86 -14.39 2.63
CA ASP A 161 -7.23 -13.20 3.21
C ASP A 161 -7.68 -11.89 2.56
N TRP A 162 -8.81 -11.92 1.85
CA TRP A 162 -9.46 -10.73 1.31
C TRP A 162 -10.28 -10.02 2.39
N PRO A 163 -10.60 -8.73 2.23
CA PRO A 163 -11.32 -7.95 3.23
C PRO A 163 -12.59 -8.63 3.77
N LEU A 164 -13.43 -9.19 2.88
CA LEU A 164 -14.68 -9.83 3.30
C LEU A 164 -14.45 -11.05 4.21
N GLN A 165 -13.41 -11.83 3.91
CA GLN A 165 -13.01 -12.99 4.70
C GLN A 165 -12.19 -12.61 5.94
N ARG A 166 -11.94 -11.31 6.14
CA ARG A 166 -11.26 -10.72 7.29
C ARG A 166 -12.17 -9.72 8.01
N GLY A 167 -13.47 -10.00 8.01
CA GLY A 167 -14.43 -9.36 8.90
C GLY A 167 -15.29 -8.28 8.26
N PHE A 168 -14.91 -7.74 7.11
CA PHE A 168 -15.65 -6.65 6.47
C PHE A 168 -16.91 -7.15 5.73
N ASP A 169 -18.00 -6.39 5.79
CA ASP A 169 -19.25 -6.67 5.07
C ASP A 169 -19.23 -6.14 3.63
N ARG A 170 -18.41 -5.12 3.38
CA ARG A 170 -18.15 -4.53 2.06
C ARG A 170 -16.69 -4.12 1.90
N TYR A 171 -16.22 -4.20 0.66
CA TYR A 171 -14.93 -3.67 0.28
C TYR A 171 -14.98 -2.92 -1.06
N TYR A 172 -14.25 -1.82 -1.15
CA TYR A 172 -13.99 -1.14 -2.42
C TYR A 172 -12.60 -0.56 -2.46
N GLY A 173 -11.72 -0.98 -3.37
CA GLY A 173 -10.37 -0.44 -3.44
C GLY A 173 -9.41 -1.33 -4.21
N PHE A 174 -8.12 -1.30 -3.85
CA PHE A 174 -7.07 -2.03 -4.57
C PHE A 174 -6.23 -2.89 -3.62
N MET A 175 -5.82 -4.05 -4.13
CA MET A 175 -5.24 -5.11 -3.30
C MET A 175 -3.71 -5.00 -3.14
N GLN A 176 -3.03 -4.43 -4.14
CA GLN A 176 -1.56 -4.28 -4.20
C GLN A 176 -1.01 -3.18 -3.29
N GLY A 177 0.31 -3.12 -3.18
CA GLY A 177 1.03 -2.11 -2.40
C GLY A 177 0.98 -0.70 -2.96
N GLU A 178 0.75 -0.54 -4.26
CA GLU A 178 0.59 0.75 -4.93
C GLU A 178 -0.37 0.61 -6.11
N THR A 179 -0.87 1.73 -6.63
CA THR A 179 -1.74 1.76 -7.79
C THR A 179 -1.57 3.08 -8.56
N ASP A 180 -1.89 3.07 -9.86
CA ASP A 180 -2.03 4.30 -10.62
C ASP A 180 -3.30 5.03 -10.17
N GLN A 181 -3.21 6.34 -9.91
CA GLN A 181 -4.31 7.10 -9.33
C GLN A 181 -5.40 7.44 -10.36
N PHE A 182 -5.10 7.34 -11.64
CA PHE A 182 -6.00 7.59 -12.77
C PHE A 182 -6.48 6.31 -13.45
N HIS A 183 -5.69 5.24 -13.40
CA HIS A 183 -6.00 3.93 -13.99
C HIS A 183 -5.83 2.74 -13.00
N PRO A 184 -6.46 2.76 -11.82
CA PRO A 184 -6.23 1.77 -10.77
C PRO A 184 -6.79 0.38 -11.12
N GLU A 185 -6.23 -0.66 -10.48
CA GLU A 185 -6.82 -2.01 -10.47
C GLU A 185 -7.76 -2.14 -9.26
N LEU A 186 -9.07 -1.97 -9.52
CA LEU A 186 -10.08 -1.89 -8.46
C LEU A 186 -10.87 -3.19 -8.27
N TYR A 187 -11.26 -3.41 -7.02
CA TYR A 187 -12.08 -4.52 -6.57
C TYR A 187 -13.25 -3.98 -5.77
N GLU A 188 -14.44 -4.48 -6.08
CA GLU A 188 -15.64 -4.34 -5.26
C GLU A 188 -15.92 -5.73 -4.67
N ASP A 189 -15.88 -5.81 -3.34
CA ASP A 189 -15.91 -7.06 -2.59
C ASP A 189 -14.83 -8.04 -3.08
N ASN A 190 -15.24 -9.20 -3.60
CA ASN A 190 -14.32 -10.22 -4.14
C ASN A 190 -14.24 -10.21 -5.68
N ARG A 191 -14.62 -9.10 -6.32
CA ARG A 191 -14.73 -8.99 -7.76
C ARG A 191 -13.93 -7.79 -8.29
N LEU A 192 -13.10 -8.02 -9.30
CA LEU A 192 -12.49 -6.96 -10.08
C LEU A 192 -13.55 -6.13 -10.81
N VAL A 193 -13.45 -4.81 -10.72
CA VAL A 193 -14.31 -3.84 -11.38
C VAL A 193 -13.48 -2.80 -12.12
N ASP A 194 -14.07 -2.25 -13.19
CA ASP A 194 -13.48 -1.09 -13.86
C ASP A 194 -13.79 0.18 -13.03
N GLN A 195 -12.94 1.19 -13.17
CA GLN A 195 -13.22 2.53 -12.66
C GLN A 195 -14.53 3.11 -13.24
N PRO A 196 -15.31 3.89 -12.47
CA PRO A 196 -16.60 4.40 -12.90
C PRO A 196 -16.54 5.51 -13.96
N ARG A 197 -15.38 6.15 -14.14
CA ARG A 197 -15.14 7.29 -15.04
C ARG A 197 -13.72 7.22 -15.62
N THR A 198 -13.50 7.80 -16.80
CA THR A 198 -12.13 7.94 -17.35
C THR A 198 -11.41 9.15 -16.75
N PRO A 199 -10.07 9.23 -16.81
CA PRO A 199 -9.34 10.42 -16.38
C PRO A 199 -9.78 11.70 -17.09
N GLU A 200 -10.17 11.63 -18.37
CA GLU A 200 -10.70 12.76 -19.14
C GLU A 200 -12.05 13.25 -18.60
N GLU A 201 -12.82 12.38 -17.95
CA GLU A 201 -14.05 12.71 -17.24
C GLU A 201 -13.79 13.18 -15.79
N GLY A 202 -12.53 13.47 -15.45
CA GLY A 202 -12.10 13.93 -14.13
C GLY A 202 -12.08 12.84 -13.08
N TYR A 203 -11.74 11.61 -13.46
CA TYR A 203 -11.56 10.51 -12.50
C TYR A 203 -10.24 10.65 -11.74
N HIS A 204 -10.29 10.38 -10.43
CA HIS A 204 -9.12 10.14 -9.58
C HIS A 204 -9.53 9.19 -8.46
N VAL A 205 -8.71 8.18 -8.13
CA VAL A 205 -9.10 7.12 -7.18
C VAL A 205 -9.45 7.68 -5.80
N THR A 206 -8.71 8.67 -5.28
CA THR A 206 -9.02 9.32 -4.00
C THR A 206 -10.45 9.88 -3.93
N GLU A 207 -10.97 10.46 -5.02
CA GLU A 207 -12.35 10.98 -5.05
C GLU A 207 -13.36 9.84 -4.99
N ASP A 208 -13.12 8.77 -5.75
CA ASP A 208 -13.99 7.59 -5.78
C ASP A 208 -14.03 6.89 -4.41
N LEU A 209 -12.87 6.69 -3.76
CA LEU A 209 -12.81 6.10 -2.42
C LEU A 209 -13.65 6.89 -1.39
N VAL A 210 -13.61 8.22 -1.44
CA VAL A 210 -14.43 9.06 -0.56
C VAL A 210 -15.90 9.02 -0.96
N ASP A 211 -16.23 9.02 -2.25
CA ASP A 211 -17.61 8.90 -2.74
C ASP A 211 -18.25 7.59 -2.24
N ARG A 212 -17.52 6.47 -2.30
CA ARG A 212 -17.98 5.18 -1.78
C ARG A 212 -18.14 5.16 -0.27
N SER A 213 -17.22 5.80 0.45
CA SER A 213 -17.30 5.93 1.91
C SER A 213 -18.55 6.71 2.33
N ILE A 214 -18.82 7.86 1.68
CA ILE A 214 -20.01 8.68 1.92
C ILE A 214 -21.29 7.91 1.58
N ASP A 215 -21.33 7.17 0.47
CA ASP A 215 -22.50 6.37 0.08
C ASP A 215 -22.82 5.27 1.10
N LEU A 216 -21.80 4.56 1.60
CA LEU A 216 -21.95 3.54 2.65
C LEU A 216 -22.50 4.15 3.94
N ILE A 217 -21.94 5.29 4.39
CA ILE A 217 -22.37 5.99 5.60
C ILE A 217 -23.83 6.46 5.46
N ARG A 218 -24.17 7.15 4.36
CA ARG A 218 -25.54 7.64 4.09
C ARG A 218 -26.53 6.49 4.04
N THR A 219 -26.19 5.40 3.37
CA THR A 219 -27.05 4.23 3.25
C THR A 219 -27.29 3.58 4.62
N GLN A 220 -26.24 3.39 5.42
CA GLN A 220 -26.35 2.84 6.77
C GLN A 220 -27.19 3.74 7.68
N HIS A 221 -26.89 5.03 7.71
CA HIS A 221 -27.62 6.01 8.52
C HIS A 221 -29.10 6.08 8.13
N THR A 222 -29.43 5.96 6.84
CA THR A 222 -30.82 5.98 6.36
C THR A 222 -31.58 4.70 6.70
N MET A 223 -30.92 3.54 6.61
CA MET A 223 -31.59 2.24 6.71
C MET A 223 -31.66 1.70 8.14
N VAL A 224 -30.60 1.87 8.93
CA VAL A 224 -30.46 1.35 10.31
C VAL A 224 -29.59 2.31 11.14
N PRO A 225 -30.07 3.54 11.47
CA PRO A 225 -29.28 4.56 12.17
C PRO A 225 -28.81 4.14 13.57
N GLU A 226 -29.49 3.21 14.22
CA GLU A 226 -29.14 2.68 15.54
C GLU A 226 -27.96 1.70 15.52
N ARG A 227 -27.54 1.23 14.33
CA ARG A 227 -26.41 0.31 14.17
C ARG A 227 -25.15 1.11 13.81
N PRO A 228 -24.12 1.13 14.68
CA PRO A 228 -22.89 1.85 14.37
C PRO A 228 -22.08 1.13 13.29
N PHE A 229 -21.14 1.86 12.70
CA PHE A 229 -20.24 1.34 11.68
C PHE A 229 -18.77 1.48 12.06
N PHE A 230 -17.95 0.59 11.51
CA PHE A 230 -16.51 0.71 11.41
C PHE A 230 -16.11 0.85 9.94
N LEU A 231 -15.57 2.02 9.59
CA LEU A 231 -15.01 2.32 8.28
C LEU A 231 -13.48 2.38 8.37
N TYR A 232 -12.80 1.49 7.66
CA TYR A 232 -11.37 1.55 7.39
C TYR A 232 -11.14 2.18 6.02
N LEU A 233 -10.87 3.49 5.98
CA LEU A 233 -10.54 4.24 4.78
C LEU A 233 -9.01 4.38 4.67
N ALA A 234 -8.41 3.61 3.77
CA ALA A 234 -6.97 3.63 3.55
C ALA A 234 -6.64 4.17 2.16
N PHE A 235 -6.17 5.41 2.10
CA PHE A 235 -5.81 6.03 0.82
C PHE A 235 -4.61 5.31 0.17
N GLY A 236 -4.51 5.46 -1.17
CA GLY A 236 -3.24 5.29 -1.87
C GLY A 236 -2.35 6.52 -1.77
N ALA A 237 -2.93 7.68 -1.43
CA ALA A 237 -2.17 8.88 -1.12
C ALA A 237 -1.44 8.72 0.23
N THR A 238 -0.17 9.10 0.34
CA THR A 238 0.67 9.79 -0.64
C THR A 238 1.76 8.89 -1.22
N HIS A 239 1.51 7.59 -1.35
CA HIS A 239 2.47 6.66 -1.94
C HIS A 239 2.71 7.02 -3.41
N ALA A 240 3.89 6.68 -3.91
CA ALA A 240 4.16 6.77 -5.33
C ALA A 240 3.25 5.81 -6.15
N PRO A 241 2.90 6.14 -7.40
CA PRO A 241 3.24 7.36 -8.09
C PRO A 241 2.53 8.60 -7.55
N HIS A 242 3.29 9.68 -7.32
CA HIS A 242 2.69 10.96 -6.97
C HIS A 242 1.96 11.51 -8.19
N GLN A 243 0.64 11.49 -8.13
CA GLN A 243 -0.27 11.89 -9.20
C GLN A 243 -1.43 12.70 -8.61
N ALA A 244 -1.82 13.79 -9.26
CA ALA A 244 -2.89 14.65 -8.78
C ALA A 244 -3.61 15.35 -9.96
N PRO A 245 -4.86 15.81 -9.79
CA PRO A 245 -5.53 16.61 -10.81
C PRO A 245 -4.75 17.91 -11.12
N ASP A 246 -4.76 18.34 -12.38
CA ASP A 246 -3.96 19.46 -12.90
C ASP A 246 -4.09 20.75 -12.08
N ALA A 247 -5.29 21.06 -11.56
CA ALA A 247 -5.53 22.24 -10.76
C ALA A 247 -4.73 22.25 -9.44
N TYR A 248 -4.48 21.09 -8.85
CA TYR A 248 -3.63 20.96 -7.66
C TYR A 248 -2.15 21.05 -8.04
N LEU A 249 -1.73 20.44 -9.13
CA LEU A 249 -0.35 20.58 -9.63
C LEU A 249 0.01 22.05 -9.87
N GLU A 250 -0.89 22.80 -10.51
CA GLU A 250 -0.69 24.24 -10.78
C GLU A 250 -0.60 25.07 -9.49
N LYS A 251 -1.40 24.76 -8.46
CA LYS A 251 -1.37 25.45 -7.16
C LYS A 251 0.02 25.39 -6.51
N TRP A 252 0.73 24.28 -6.70
CA TRP A 252 2.03 24.01 -6.06
C TRP A 252 3.25 24.47 -6.88
N ARG A 253 3.08 24.88 -8.14
CA ARG A 253 4.19 25.36 -8.99
C ARG A 253 5.01 26.46 -8.30
N GLY A 254 6.32 26.26 -8.22
CA GLY A 254 7.31 27.19 -7.67
C GLY A 254 7.31 27.31 -6.13
N ARG A 255 6.49 26.53 -5.41
CA ARG A 255 6.39 26.62 -3.94
C ARG A 255 7.60 26.07 -3.20
N PHE A 256 8.44 25.30 -3.90
CA PHE A 256 9.58 24.59 -3.33
C PHE A 256 10.93 25.04 -3.90
N ASP A 257 10.96 26.14 -4.67
CA ASP A 257 12.17 26.66 -5.35
C ASP A 257 13.32 27.04 -4.39
N ASP A 258 13.01 27.30 -3.13
CA ASP A 258 14.01 27.58 -2.08
C ASP A 258 14.79 26.32 -1.64
N GLY A 259 14.36 25.13 -2.07
CA GLY A 259 15.07 23.87 -1.85
C GLY A 259 14.81 23.16 -0.53
N TRP A 260 15.19 21.88 -0.48
CA TRP A 260 14.91 21.01 0.66
C TRP A 260 15.61 21.45 1.95
N ASP A 261 16.76 22.11 1.89
CA ASP A 261 17.48 22.54 3.10
C ASP A 261 16.74 23.69 3.80
N VAL A 262 16.26 24.67 3.01
CA VAL A 262 15.44 25.76 3.53
C VAL A 262 14.08 25.23 3.99
N ALA A 263 13.46 24.34 3.22
CA ALA A 263 12.19 23.71 3.60
C ALA A 263 12.31 22.94 4.92
N ARG A 264 13.37 22.13 5.08
CA ARG A 264 13.65 21.38 6.31
C ARG A 264 13.78 22.30 7.52
N GLN A 265 14.51 23.41 7.37
CA GLN A 265 14.67 24.39 8.45
C GLN A 265 13.35 25.09 8.79
N ARG A 266 12.49 25.37 7.79
CA ARG A 266 11.15 25.95 8.01
C ARG A 266 10.26 24.98 8.78
N VAL A 267 10.19 23.72 8.36
CA VAL A 267 9.42 22.66 9.04
C VAL A 267 9.86 22.51 10.50
N TYR A 268 11.17 22.39 10.74
CA TYR A 268 11.72 22.32 12.09
C TYR A 268 11.36 23.55 12.95
N SER A 269 11.44 24.75 12.36
CA SER A 269 11.07 26.00 13.07
C SER A 269 9.58 26.06 13.39
N ASN A 270 8.72 25.58 12.49
CA ASN A 270 7.28 25.47 12.72
C ASN A 270 6.98 24.47 13.85
N GLN A 271 7.62 23.30 13.83
CA GLN A 271 7.45 22.27 14.85
C GLN A 271 7.81 22.78 16.25
N LEU A 272 8.91 23.52 16.39
CA LEU A 272 9.29 24.18 17.64
C LEU A 272 8.25 25.22 18.08
N ALA A 273 7.81 26.08 17.15
CA ALA A 273 6.84 27.14 17.46
C ALA A 273 5.48 26.58 17.88
N MET A 274 5.09 25.42 17.36
CA MET A 274 3.83 24.75 17.65
C MET A 274 3.88 23.83 18.89
N GLY A 275 5.07 23.59 19.44
CA GLY A 275 5.27 22.61 20.52
C GLY A 275 5.11 21.15 20.08
N VAL A 276 5.15 20.88 18.77
CA VAL A 276 5.12 19.51 18.21
C VAL A 276 6.39 18.75 18.61
N ILE A 277 7.51 19.47 18.66
CA ILE A 277 8.78 18.95 19.19
C ILE A 277 9.23 19.80 20.40
N PRO A 278 9.96 19.20 21.37
CA PRO A 278 10.48 19.92 22.52
C PRO A 278 11.40 21.10 22.15
N PRO A 279 11.44 22.20 22.93
CA PRO A 279 12.24 23.40 22.62
C PRO A 279 13.75 23.19 22.44
N ASN A 280 14.31 22.12 23.01
CA ASN A 280 15.74 21.77 22.94
C ASN A 280 16.03 20.64 21.95
N THR A 281 15.06 20.31 21.09
CA THR A 281 15.24 19.27 20.07
C THR A 281 16.25 19.73 19.05
N ASP A 282 17.29 18.95 18.78
CA ASP A 282 18.19 19.23 17.66
C ASP A 282 17.59 18.73 16.33
N LEU A 283 17.88 19.44 15.25
CA LEU A 283 17.59 18.94 13.91
C LEU A 283 18.67 17.93 13.51
N ALA A 284 18.28 16.68 13.24
CA ALA A 284 19.25 15.64 12.87
C ALA A 284 20.12 16.07 11.67
N PRO A 285 21.39 15.64 11.60
CA PRO A 285 22.22 15.85 10.43
C PRO A 285 21.54 15.35 9.15
N ARG A 286 22.01 15.81 7.98
CA ARG A 286 21.55 15.23 6.71
C ARG A 286 21.81 13.73 6.72
N ASN A 287 20.82 12.96 6.25
CA ASN A 287 20.96 11.53 6.06
C ASN A 287 22.10 11.24 5.09
N PRO A 288 22.86 10.14 5.28
CA PRO A 288 23.91 9.75 4.36
C PRO A 288 23.42 9.69 2.91
N GLY A 289 24.12 10.36 2.00
CA GLY A 289 23.78 10.43 0.57
C GLY A 289 22.90 11.61 0.16
N VAL A 290 22.39 12.42 1.09
CA VAL A 290 21.67 13.67 0.76
C VAL A 290 22.67 14.81 0.60
N GLU A 291 22.77 15.35 -0.61
CA GLU A 291 23.64 16.49 -0.93
C GLU A 291 23.03 17.82 -0.42
N PRO A 292 23.86 18.82 -0.08
CA PRO A 292 23.38 20.18 0.15
C PRO A 292 22.67 20.73 -1.09
N TRP A 293 21.55 21.43 -0.90
CA TRP A 293 20.75 21.95 -2.01
C TRP A 293 21.56 22.84 -2.97
N ASP A 294 22.40 23.70 -2.42
CA ASP A 294 23.22 24.66 -3.18
C ASP A 294 24.35 23.99 -3.99
N ASP A 295 24.65 22.72 -3.72
CA ASP A 295 25.67 21.95 -4.45
C ASP A 295 25.08 21.21 -5.67
N LEU A 296 23.75 21.10 -5.76
CA LEU A 296 23.06 20.52 -6.91
C LEU A 296 23.16 21.41 -8.15
N SER A 297 23.15 20.79 -9.33
CA SER A 297 22.96 21.50 -10.59
C SER A 297 21.55 22.08 -10.71
N ALA A 298 21.38 23.09 -11.58
CA ALA A 298 20.07 23.69 -11.84
C ALA A 298 19.03 22.68 -12.34
N ASP A 299 19.48 21.67 -13.11
CA ASP A 299 18.65 20.59 -13.64
C ASP A 299 18.18 19.65 -12.52
N GLU A 300 19.08 19.29 -11.59
CA GLU A 300 18.73 18.50 -10.40
C GLU A 300 17.75 19.25 -9.49
N GLN A 301 17.98 20.56 -9.28
CA GLN A 301 17.08 21.40 -8.50
C GLN A 301 15.68 21.48 -9.13
N ALA A 302 15.60 21.74 -10.44
CA ALA A 302 14.33 21.82 -11.17
C ALA A 302 13.54 20.50 -11.09
N LEU A 303 14.21 19.36 -11.27
CA LEU A 303 13.62 18.03 -11.13
C LEU A 303 13.12 17.79 -9.71
N ALA A 304 13.96 18.04 -8.71
CA ALA A 304 13.62 17.84 -7.31
C ALA A 304 12.42 18.69 -6.89
N CYS A 305 12.38 19.98 -7.25
CA CYS A 305 11.22 20.86 -6.99
C CYS A 305 9.95 20.28 -7.60
N ARG A 306 9.98 19.93 -8.88
CA ARG A 306 8.81 19.46 -9.61
C ARG A 306 8.24 18.15 -9.05
N LEU A 307 9.09 17.24 -8.59
CA LEU A 307 8.68 16.01 -7.89
C LEU A 307 8.02 16.30 -6.54
N GLN A 308 8.54 17.26 -5.77
CA GLN A 308 7.94 17.69 -4.51
C GLN A 308 6.59 18.38 -4.70
N GLU A 309 6.44 19.16 -5.77
CA GLU A 309 5.15 19.78 -6.12
C GLU A 309 4.07 18.72 -6.39
N ALA A 310 4.41 17.63 -7.09
CA ALA A 310 3.49 16.52 -7.33
C ALA A 310 3.08 15.81 -6.04
N PHE A 311 4.04 15.57 -5.12
CA PHE A 311 3.75 15.05 -3.79
C PHE A 311 2.77 15.97 -3.02
N ALA A 312 3.08 17.28 -2.96
CA ALA A 312 2.27 18.25 -2.26
C ALA A 312 0.86 18.37 -2.84
N ALA A 313 0.72 18.33 -4.17
CA ALA A 313 -0.56 18.35 -4.86
C ALA A 313 -1.42 17.13 -4.52
N MET A 314 -0.84 15.93 -4.46
CA MET A 314 -1.55 14.70 -4.11
C MET A 314 -2.03 14.72 -2.66
N LEU A 315 -1.19 15.20 -1.72
CA LEU A 315 -1.55 15.31 -0.31
C LEU A 315 -2.65 16.36 -0.06
N ASP A 316 -2.56 17.53 -0.69
CA ASP A 316 -3.57 18.60 -0.64
C ASP A 316 -4.91 18.13 -1.23
N HIS A 317 -4.87 17.39 -2.34
CA HIS A 317 -6.07 16.75 -2.90
C HIS A 317 -6.68 15.74 -1.93
N ALA A 318 -5.87 14.87 -1.33
CA ALA A 318 -6.34 13.89 -0.34
C ALA A 318 -6.95 14.54 0.91
N ASP A 319 -6.34 15.60 1.44
CA ASP A 319 -6.91 16.40 2.54
C ASP A 319 -8.26 17.02 2.14
N THR A 320 -8.36 17.55 0.92
CA THR A 320 -9.62 18.10 0.41
C THR A 320 -10.71 17.03 0.34
N GLN A 321 -10.38 15.80 -0.08
CA GLN A 321 -11.34 14.70 -0.10
C GLN A 321 -11.71 14.24 1.32
N LEU A 322 -10.76 14.21 2.27
CA LEU A 322 -11.07 13.98 3.68
C LEU A 322 -12.07 15.02 4.19
N GLY A 323 -11.91 16.30 3.83
CA GLY A 323 -12.86 17.35 4.18
C GLY A 323 -14.30 17.03 3.80
N ARG A 324 -14.53 16.48 2.59
CA ARG A 324 -15.87 16.07 2.14
C ARG A 324 -16.47 14.97 3.04
N LEU A 325 -15.66 14.00 3.47
CA LEU A 325 -16.11 12.95 4.39
C LEU A 325 -16.48 13.54 5.76
N LEU A 326 -15.65 14.42 6.30
CA LEU A 326 -15.91 15.06 7.60
C LEU A 326 -17.15 15.94 7.56
N ASP A 327 -17.34 16.70 6.48
CA ASP A 327 -18.52 17.54 6.28
C ASP A 327 -19.78 16.69 6.15
N GLU A 328 -19.69 15.48 5.57
CA GLU A 328 -20.80 14.54 5.53
C GLU A 328 -21.20 14.07 6.93
N LEU A 329 -20.23 13.67 7.77
CA LEU A 329 -20.49 13.27 9.15
C LEU A 329 -21.18 14.38 9.95
N GLU A 330 -20.77 15.64 9.74
CA GLU A 330 -21.40 16.82 10.34
C GLU A 330 -22.82 17.05 9.78
N SER A 331 -23.03 16.88 8.48
CA SER A 331 -24.34 17.08 7.85
C SER A 331 -25.39 16.05 8.27
N LEU A 332 -24.94 14.84 8.64
CA LEU A 332 -25.76 13.75 9.16
C LEU A 332 -25.97 13.82 10.68
N ASP A 333 -25.38 14.82 11.35
CA ASP A 333 -25.46 15.00 12.82
C ASP A 333 -24.91 13.79 13.60
N ILE A 334 -23.88 13.12 13.06
CA ILE A 334 -23.23 11.95 13.68
C ILE A 334 -21.74 12.19 13.99
N ALA A 335 -21.23 13.40 13.76
CA ALA A 335 -19.83 13.74 14.01
C ALA A 335 -19.43 13.60 15.49
N ASP A 336 -20.30 13.98 16.42
CA ASP A 336 -20.05 13.87 17.86
C ASP A 336 -20.02 12.39 18.31
N ASP A 337 -20.80 11.54 17.65
CA ASP A 337 -20.88 10.09 17.88
C ASP A 337 -19.92 9.28 16.97
N THR A 338 -18.87 9.91 16.42
CA THR A 338 -17.89 9.22 15.57
C THR A 338 -16.47 9.45 16.06
N VAL A 339 -15.75 8.37 16.36
CA VAL A 339 -14.31 8.39 16.61
C VAL A 339 -13.58 8.39 15.27
N VAL A 340 -12.88 9.47 14.96
CA VAL A 340 -12.00 9.57 13.79
C VAL A 340 -10.56 9.38 14.23
N VAL A 341 -9.91 8.32 13.73
CA VAL A 341 -8.49 8.02 13.94
C VAL A 341 -7.76 8.25 12.62
N ALA A 342 -6.93 9.29 12.54
CA ALA A 342 -6.22 9.66 11.33
C ALA A 342 -4.71 9.51 11.52
N LEU A 343 -4.03 8.74 10.66
CA LEU A 343 -2.62 8.39 10.81
C LEU A 343 -1.93 8.09 9.48
N SER A 344 -0.60 7.99 9.48
CA SER A 344 0.19 7.41 8.38
C SER A 344 0.65 5.98 8.73
N ASP A 345 0.92 5.15 7.73
CA ASP A 345 1.38 3.77 7.94
C ASP A 345 2.90 3.60 8.10
N ASN A 346 3.69 4.60 7.72
CA ASN A 346 5.12 4.67 7.93
C ASN A 346 5.67 6.05 7.53
N GLY A 347 6.95 6.29 7.85
CA GLY A 347 7.66 7.49 7.46
C GLY A 347 7.73 7.71 5.94
N ALA A 348 8.18 8.90 5.53
CA ALA A 348 8.35 9.28 4.14
C ALA A 348 9.33 8.35 3.41
N SER A 349 8.97 7.96 2.18
CA SER A 349 9.68 6.95 1.39
C SER A 349 10.99 7.43 0.78
N GLN A 350 12.02 6.58 0.82
CA GLN A 350 13.31 6.78 0.15
C GLN A 350 13.38 6.14 -1.26
N GLU A 351 12.27 5.63 -1.77
CA GLU A 351 12.26 4.80 -2.98
C GLU A 351 12.55 5.62 -4.26
N GLY A 352 12.44 6.96 -4.21
CA GLY A 352 12.83 7.84 -5.31
C GLY A 352 14.34 8.06 -5.48
N ARG A 353 15.21 7.43 -4.66
CA ARG A 353 16.69 7.51 -4.78
C ARG A 353 17.23 8.94 -4.58
N ALA A 354 18.50 9.16 -4.93
CA ALA A 354 19.20 10.43 -4.70
C ALA A 354 18.56 11.61 -5.46
N SER A 355 18.19 11.42 -6.73
CA SER A 355 17.72 12.47 -7.63
C SER A 355 16.21 12.47 -7.90
N GLY A 356 15.47 11.44 -7.46
CA GLY A 356 14.10 11.22 -7.89
C GLY A 356 14.00 10.34 -9.14
N ILE A 357 12.80 9.82 -9.40
CA ILE A 357 12.52 8.95 -10.55
C ILE A 357 11.19 9.34 -11.21
N LEU A 358 11.11 9.19 -12.54
CA LEU A 358 9.88 9.38 -13.31
C LEU A 358 9.03 8.11 -13.44
N ASP A 359 9.60 6.98 -13.02
CA ASP A 359 8.98 5.66 -13.02
C ASP A 359 9.43 4.87 -11.78
N THR A 360 8.50 4.52 -10.87
CA THR A 360 8.79 3.78 -9.64
C THR A 360 9.41 2.40 -9.90
N PHE A 361 9.13 1.78 -11.05
CA PHE A 361 9.66 0.46 -11.38
C PHE A 361 11.14 0.49 -11.71
N ARG A 362 11.74 1.65 -11.99
CA ARG A 362 13.21 1.78 -12.06
C ARG A 362 13.85 1.42 -10.71
N HIS A 363 13.26 1.86 -9.61
CA HIS A 363 13.74 1.53 -8.26
C HIS A 363 13.74 0.02 -8.02
N PHE A 364 12.60 -0.63 -8.31
CA PHE A 364 12.39 -2.06 -8.18
C PHE A 364 13.29 -2.92 -9.08
N ASN A 365 13.64 -2.41 -10.27
CA ASN A 365 14.53 -3.10 -11.20
C ASN A 365 16.02 -2.78 -10.99
N GLY A 366 16.37 -1.85 -10.09
CA GLY A 366 17.76 -1.45 -9.87
C GLY A 366 18.33 -0.60 -11.01
N VAL A 367 17.48 0.13 -11.73
CA VAL A 367 17.84 0.98 -12.88
C VAL A 367 17.89 2.43 -12.41
N ASP A 368 18.94 3.15 -12.77
CA ASP A 368 19.07 4.57 -12.46
C ASP A 368 18.30 5.43 -13.48
N GLN A 369 17.93 6.64 -13.07
CA GLN A 369 17.30 7.66 -13.91
C GLN A 369 18.32 8.76 -14.20
N PRO A 370 18.80 8.90 -15.45
CA PRO A 370 19.58 10.06 -15.84
C PRO A 370 18.77 11.35 -15.66
N VAL A 371 19.40 12.38 -15.08
CA VAL A 371 18.73 13.68 -14.78
C VAL A 371 18.36 14.42 -16.06
N ASP A 372 19.23 14.39 -17.07
CA ASP A 372 18.99 15.02 -18.38
C ASP A 372 17.76 14.43 -19.09
N GLU A 373 17.59 13.11 -19.02
CA GLU A 373 16.39 12.40 -19.49
C GLU A 373 15.13 12.87 -18.74
N ALA A 374 15.24 13.02 -17.41
CA ALA A 374 14.10 13.40 -16.58
C ALA A 374 13.70 14.87 -16.77
N VAL A 375 14.67 15.77 -16.94
CA VAL A 375 14.44 17.21 -17.14
C VAL A 375 13.75 17.50 -18.46
N ALA A 376 13.94 16.66 -19.48
CA ALA A 376 13.19 16.77 -20.74
C ALA A 376 11.67 16.56 -20.57
N ARG A 377 11.22 16.03 -19.42
CA ARG A 377 9.85 15.60 -19.14
C ARG A 377 9.26 16.20 -17.86
N LEU A 378 9.79 17.34 -17.38
CA LEU A 378 9.33 17.98 -16.14
C LEU A 378 7.82 18.28 -16.11
N ASP A 379 7.23 18.60 -17.25
CA ASP A 379 5.81 18.95 -17.33
C ASP A 379 4.88 17.73 -17.25
N GLU A 380 5.43 16.52 -17.40
CA GLU A 380 4.66 15.28 -17.22
C GLU A 380 4.55 14.89 -15.74
N ILE A 381 5.46 15.34 -14.87
CA ILE A 381 5.54 14.97 -13.46
C ILE A 381 4.24 15.34 -12.72
N GLY A 382 3.65 14.34 -12.06
CA GLY A 382 2.41 14.47 -11.31
C GLY A 382 1.14 14.23 -12.14
N THR A 383 1.27 14.16 -13.46
CA THR A 383 0.12 13.96 -14.35
C THR A 383 -0.16 12.46 -14.55
N ARG A 384 -1.29 12.17 -15.22
CA ARG A 384 -1.73 10.82 -15.62
C ARG A 384 -0.76 10.05 -16.55
N THR A 385 0.32 10.66 -17.01
CA THR A 385 1.34 10.04 -17.87
C THR A 385 2.68 9.80 -17.16
N SER A 386 2.74 10.03 -15.84
CA SER A 386 3.97 9.90 -15.05
C SER A 386 3.80 8.96 -13.88
N ASN A 387 4.87 8.27 -13.47
CA ASN A 387 4.85 7.34 -12.35
C ASN A 387 5.99 7.70 -11.37
N THR A 388 5.89 8.88 -10.76
CA THR A 388 7.06 9.52 -10.14
C THR A 388 7.22 9.27 -8.64
N ASN A 389 8.46 9.39 -8.16
CA ASN A 389 8.79 9.45 -6.73
C ASN A 389 9.92 10.47 -6.50
N TYR A 390 9.83 11.22 -5.39
CA TYR A 390 10.73 12.32 -5.02
C TYR A 390 12.10 11.88 -4.45
N PRO A 391 13.14 12.73 -4.54
CA PRO A 391 14.47 12.39 -4.03
C PRO A 391 14.54 12.28 -2.49
N TRP A 392 15.59 11.59 -2.02
CA TRP A 392 15.94 11.47 -0.59
C TRP A 392 15.94 12.79 0.18
N GLY A 393 16.38 13.89 -0.47
CA GLY A 393 16.40 15.21 0.15
C GLY A 393 15.00 15.68 0.58
N TRP A 394 13.97 15.42 -0.23
CA TRP A 394 12.58 15.75 0.12
C TRP A 394 11.96 14.76 1.09
N ALA A 395 12.25 13.46 0.96
CA ALA A 395 11.84 12.47 1.95
C ALA A 395 12.37 12.82 3.37
N GLN A 396 13.57 13.42 3.45
CA GLN A 396 14.17 13.84 4.71
C GLN A 396 13.44 15.04 5.33
N VAL A 397 12.93 15.94 4.49
CA VAL A 397 12.05 17.03 4.96
C VAL A 397 10.81 16.42 5.61
N GLY A 398 10.18 15.45 4.96
CA GLY A 398 8.99 14.74 5.46
C GLY A 398 9.17 14.01 6.78
N ASN A 399 10.39 13.59 7.10
CA ASN A 399 10.71 12.86 8.33
C ASN A 399 11.34 13.73 9.42
N SER A 400 11.38 15.05 9.22
CA SER A 400 12.00 15.95 10.18
C SER A 400 11.26 15.97 11.52
N PRO A 401 12.00 16.03 12.65
CA PRO A 401 13.45 16.23 12.74
C PRO A 401 14.28 14.93 12.78
N GLY A 402 13.65 13.76 12.63
CA GLY A 402 14.27 12.45 12.81
C GLY A 402 15.20 12.00 11.68
N LYS A 403 15.92 10.91 11.93
CA LYS A 403 16.86 10.27 11.00
C LYS A 403 16.16 9.24 10.11
N ARG A 404 16.65 9.12 8.87
CA ARG A 404 16.26 8.10 7.86
C ARG A 404 14.79 8.15 7.44
N TYR A 405 14.25 7.02 6.98
CA TYR A 405 13.06 6.93 6.15
C TYR A 405 12.25 5.67 6.41
N LYS A 406 11.12 5.52 5.70
CA LYS A 406 10.45 4.23 5.45
C LYS A 406 11.49 3.12 5.26
N GLN A 407 11.17 1.93 5.77
CA GLN A 407 12.02 0.73 5.83
C GLN A 407 13.07 0.73 6.97
N ASN A 408 13.35 1.86 7.64
CA ASN A 408 14.33 1.93 8.73
C ASN A 408 13.67 2.06 10.12
N THR A 409 14.32 1.55 11.16
CA THR A 409 13.82 1.59 12.56
C THR A 409 14.21 2.86 13.33
N HIS A 410 15.00 3.75 12.73
CA HIS A 410 15.24 5.12 13.21
C HIS A 410 13.97 5.96 13.13
N SER A 411 13.90 7.05 13.91
CA SER A 411 12.66 7.82 14.11
C SER A 411 12.01 8.29 12.81
N GLY A 412 12.76 8.59 11.75
CA GLY A 412 12.19 8.99 10.46
C GLY A 412 11.46 7.87 9.71
N GLY A 413 11.64 6.60 10.09
CA GLY A 413 10.87 5.49 9.50
C GLY A 413 9.70 5.02 10.37
N VAL A 414 9.80 5.17 11.70
CA VAL A 414 8.83 4.62 12.64
C VAL A 414 7.99 5.65 13.38
N ARG A 415 8.36 6.94 13.45
CA ARG A 415 7.56 7.97 14.12
C ARG A 415 6.65 8.64 13.11
N ASP A 416 5.35 8.60 13.37
CA ASP A 416 4.33 8.95 12.39
C ASP A 416 3.24 9.82 13.02
N PRO A 417 2.52 10.64 12.23
CA PRO A 417 1.44 11.44 12.76
C PRO A 417 0.27 10.54 13.17
N LEU A 418 -0.37 10.87 14.30
CA LEU A 418 -1.63 10.29 14.75
C LEU A 418 -2.49 11.39 15.35
N ILE A 419 -3.70 11.52 14.83
CA ILE A 419 -4.75 12.41 15.31
C ILE A 419 -5.95 11.56 15.71
N ILE A 420 -6.47 11.78 16.91
CA ILE A 420 -7.73 11.16 17.35
C ILE A 420 -8.73 12.27 17.67
N SER A 421 -9.86 12.27 16.98
CA SER A 421 -10.95 13.25 17.14
C SER A 421 -12.23 12.51 17.49
N TRP A 422 -12.81 12.80 18.64
CA TRP A 422 -14.13 12.31 19.05
C TRP A 422 -14.82 13.37 19.90
N PRO A 423 -15.54 14.33 19.28
CA PRO A 423 -16.09 15.48 19.99
C PRO A 423 -17.06 15.11 21.13
N GLY A 424 -17.81 14.02 20.99
CA GLY A 424 -18.76 13.56 22.01
C GLY A 424 -18.13 12.81 23.20
N GLY A 425 -16.88 12.37 23.10
CA GLY A 425 -16.23 11.58 24.15
C GLY A 425 -14.85 12.05 24.61
N ILE A 426 -14.26 13.04 23.95
CA ILE A 426 -13.08 13.77 24.44
C ILE A 426 -13.57 15.05 25.12
N ASP A 427 -13.06 15.32 26.33
CA ASP A 427 -13.39 16.55 27.05
C ASP A 427 -12.98 17.76 26.20
N PRO A 428 -13.87 18.74 25.94
CA PRO A 428 -13.53 19.94 25.16
C PRO A 428 -12.31 20.72 25.68
N ALA A 429 -11.96 20.59 26.96
CA ALA A 429 -10.74 21.16 27.53
C ALA A 429 -9.45 20.53 26.99
N ALA A 430 -9.54 19.31 26.43
CA ALA A 430 -8.46 18.59 25.80
C ALA A 430 -8.29 18.90 24.30
N ASN A 431 -9.23 19.61 23.68
CA ASN A 431 -9.20 19.90 22.24
C ASN A 431 -7.92 20.66 21.82
N GLY A 432 -7.27 20.16 20.78
CA GLY A 432 -6.05 20.75 20.21
C GLY A 432 -4.78 20.43 20.99
N GLN A 433 -4.88 19.73 22.13
CA GLN A 433 -3.72 19.40 22.95
C GLN A 433 -2.83 18.34 22.29
N ILE A 434 -1.61 18.21 22.83
CA ILE A 434 -0.58 17.31 22.33
C ILE A 434 -0.37 16.18 23.33
N ARG A 435 -0.07 14.98 22.85
CA ARG A 435 0.23 13.78 23.63
C ARG A 435 1.64 13.31 23.30
N THR A 436 2.47 13.26 24.34
CA THR A 436 3.89 12.90 24.25
C THR A 436 4.17 11.51 24.85
N GLN A 437 3.15 10.83 25.39
CA GLN A 437 3.25 9.45 25.84
C GLN A 437 3.62 8.52 24.68
N PHE A 438 4.50 7.56 24.96
CA PHE A 438 4.96 6.61 23.95
C PHE A 438 3.86 5.61 23.61
N HIS A 439 3.53 5.53 22.32
CA HIS A 439 2.56 4.59 21.79
C HIS A 439 3.03 4.00 20.45
N HIS A 440 2.52 2.81 20.14
CA HIS A 440 2.75 2.11 18.88
C HIS A 440 1.40 1.73 18.25
N VAL A 441 1.35 1.53 16.94
CA VAL A 441 0.11 1.22 16.19
C VAL A 441 -0.68 0.02 16.74
N VAL A 442 -0.02 -0.95 17.38
CA VAL A 442 -0.66 -2.08 18.06
C VAL A 442 -1.58 -1.66 19.22
N ASP A 443 -1.42 -0.45 19.74
CA ASP A 443 -2.19 0.10 20.85
C ASP A 443 -3.59 0.57 20.40
N LEU A 444 -3.84 0.75 19.09
CA LEU A 444 -5.10 1.31 18.59
C LEU A 444 -6.29 0.36 18.72
N VAL A 445 -6.12 -0.94 18.47
CA VAL A 445 -7.21 -1.92 18.66
C VAL A 445 -7.67 -2.00 20.11
N PRO A 446 -6.81 -2.24 21.13
CA PRO A 446 -7.29 -2.27 22.51
C PRO A 446 -7.90 -0.93 22.95
N THR A 447 -7.43 0.19 22.40
CA THR A 447 -8.03 1.51 22.64
C THR A 447 -9.44 1.58 22.10
N LEU A 448 -9.66 1.24 20.83
CA LEU A 448 -10.97 1.29 20.22
C LEU A 448 -11.94 0.30 20.87
N LEU A 449 -11.49 -0.91 21.21
CA LEU A 449 -12.32 -1.86 21.97
C LEU A 449 -12.73 -1.28 23.34
N GLU A 450 -11.81 -0.64 24.08
CA GLU A 450 -12.12 0.02 25.36
C GLU A 450 -13.14 1.16 25.18
N LEU A 451 -12.97 2.03 24.18
CA LEU A 451 -13.88 3.15 23.90
C LEU A 451 -15.29 2.67 23.50
N LEU A 452 -15.37 1.53 22.81
CA LEU A 452 -16.63 0.93 22.38
C LEU A 452 -17.29 0.05 23.44
N GLY A 453 -16.60 -0.22 24.56
CA GLY A 453 -17.08 -1.14 25.60
C GLY A 453 -17.08 -2.61 25.18
N VAL A 454 -16.24 -2.98 24.20
CA VAL A 454 -16.15 -4.34 23.64
C VAL A 454 -14.99 -5.08 24.28
N THR A 455 -15.22 -6.33 24.68
CA THR A 455 -14.14 -7.22 25.15
C THR A 455 -13.58 -7.99 23.95
N ALA A 456 -12.26 -8.07 23.82
CA ALA A 456 -11.65 -8.89 22.77
C ALA A 456 -12.09 -10.37 22.94
N PRO A 457 -12.64 -11.01 21.90
CA PRO A 457 -13.16 -12.37 22.00
C PRO A 457 -12.04 -13.41 22.16
N GLU A 458 -12.30 -14.45 22.95
CA GLU A 458 -11.38 -15.58 23.12
C GLU A 458 -11.28 -16.46 21.85
N SER A 459 -12.31 -16.43 21.00
CA SER A 459 -12.34 -17.13 19.72
C SER A 459 -13.05 -16.30 18.65
N VAL A 460 -12.54 -16.31 17.42
CA VAL A 460 -13.18 -15.70 16.25
C VAL A 460 -13.39 -16.79 15.21
N ASN A 461 -14.61 -16.92 14.68
CA ASN A 461 -14.96 -17.96 13.69
C ASN A 461 -14.52 -19.39 14.10
N GLY A 462 -14.54 -19.69 15.41
CA GLY A 462 -14.13 -20.99 15.96
C GLY A 462 -12.62 -21.22 16.10
N VAL A 463 -11.79 -20.20 15.86
CA VAL A 463 -10.33 -20.24 16.08
C VAL A 463 -9.99 -19.51 17.37
N GLU A 464 -9.21 -20.13 18.25
CA GLU A 464 -8.69 -19.51 19.47
C GLU A 464 -7.77 -18.33 19.13
N GLN A 465 -7.95 -17.21 19.85
CA GLN A 465 -7.24 -15.97 19.58
C GLN A 465 -6.00 -15.84 20.47
N GLN A 466 -4.88 -15.44 19.88
CA GLN A 466 -3.69 -15.06 20.64
C GLN A 466 -3.96 -13.74 21.40
N PRO A 467 -3.26 -13.44 22.50
CA PRO A 467 -3.51 -12.22 23.28
C PRO A 467 -3.34 -10.94 22.44
N ILE A 468 -4.07 -9.89 22.79
CA ILE A 468 -3.75 -8.53 22.31
C ILE A 468 -2.44 -8.11 22.96
N GLU A 469 -1.51 -7.58 22.15
CA GLU A 469 -0.16 -7.22 22.60
C GLU A 469 0.00 -5.71 22.82
N GLY A 470 -0.94 -4.91 22.31
CA GLY A 470 -0.99 -3.47 22.53
C GLY A 470 -1.51 -3.07 23.90
N THR A 471 -1.17 -1.84 24.30
CA THR A 471 -1.64 -1.19 25.53
C THR A 471 -2.58 -0.06 25.15
N SER A 472 -3.84 -0.10 25.60
CA SER A 472 -4.80 0.98 25.33
C SER A 472 -4.24 2.36 25.73
N LEU A 473 -4.44 3.34 24.84
CA LEU A 473 -4.09 4.73 25.01
C LEU A 473 -5.27 5.61 25.44
N ALA A 474 -6.45 5.05 25.70
CA ALA A 474 -7.66 5.81 26.08
C ALA A 474 -7.45 6.70 27.33
N TYR A 475 -6.55 6.29 28.23
CA TYR A 475 -6.17 7.11 29.40
C TYR A 475 -5.58 8.47 29.05
N THR A 476 -5.10 8.65 27.81
CA THR A 476 -4.56 9.92 27.31
C THR A 476 -5.68 10.90 26.92
N PHE A 477 -6.96 10.51 26.95
CA PHE A 477 -8.06 11.42 26.64
C PHE A 477 -8.37 12.38 27.80
N ASP A 478 -7.85 12.10 29.00
CA ASP A 478 -7.88 13.01 30.13
C ASP A 478 -7.12 14.33 29.77
N PRO A 479 -7.71 15.52 30.00
CA PRO A 479 -7.03 16.79 29.81
C PRO A 479 -5.68 16.92 30.54
N ALA A 480 -5.50 16.22 31.67
CA ALA A 480 -4.24 16.20 32.41
C ALA A 480 -3.11 15.46 31.67
N ALA A 481 -3.43 14.65 30.64
CA ALA A 481 -2.46 13.92 29.86
C ALA A 481 -1.66 14.79 28.86
N ASP A 482 -1.97 16.08 28.76
CA ASP A 482 -1.09 17.07 28.10
C ASP A 482 0.28 17.17 28.82
N ASP A 483 0.33 16.81 30.10
CA ASP A 483 1.56 16.65 30.88
C ASP A 483 1.85 15.14 31.08
N ALA A 484 2.79 14.59 30.30
CA ALA A 484 3.22 13.20 30.44
C ALA A 484 3.92 12.89 31.78
N THR A 485 4.31 13.88 32.56
CA THR A 485 4.78 13.68 33.94
C THR A 485 3.61 13.43 34.89
N ALA A 486 2.48 14.09 34.67
CA ALA A 486 1.25 13.91 35.46
C ALA A 486 0.53 12.61 35.08
N VAL A 487 0.46 12.31 33.77
CA VAL A 487 -0.13 11.08 33.24
C VAL A 487 0.91 10.35 32.39
N PRO A 488 1.74 9.48 33.01
CA PRO A 488 2.85 8.83 32.34
C PRO A 488 2.42 7.73 31.36
N SER A 489 3.31 7.45 30.41
CA SER A 489 3.19 6.33 29.46
C SER A 489 2.89 5.03 30.20
N ARG A 490 1.80 4.35 29.83
CA ARG A 490 1.46 3.01 30.35
C ARG A 490 2.21 1.90 29.63
N LYS A 491 2.62 2.12 28.38
CA LYS A 491 3.42 1.18 27.60
C LYS A 491 4.85 1.13 28.15
N ARG A 492 5.35 -0.08 28.39
CA ARG A 492 6.66 -0.30 29.04
C ARG A 492 7.79 -0.47 28.05
N ARG A 493 7.54 -1.23 26.98
CA ARG A 493 8.52 -1.54 25.95
C ARG A 493 7.86 -1.81 24.60
N GLN A 494 8.64 -1.67 23.53
CA GLN A 494 8.24 -1.99 22.17
C GLN A 494 9.49 -2.23 21.32
N TYR A 495 9.61 -3.42 20.74
CA TYR A 495 10.63 -3.70 19.73
C TYR A 495 10.21 -3.19 18.35
N PHE A 496 11.19 -3.01 17.46
CA PHE A 496 11.03 -2.75 16.04
C PHE A 496 12.02 -3.61 15.26
N GLU A 497 11.56 -4.28 14.20
CA GLU A 497 12.43 -4.91 13.21
C GLU A 497 11.86 -4.72 11.82
N MET A 498 12.70 -4.25 10.90
CA MET A 498 12.34 -4.13 9.49
C MET A 498 13.59 -4.37 8.64
N GLN A 499 13.56 -5.40 7.78
CA GLN A 499 14.65 -5.69 6.85
C GLN A 499 16.05 -5.78 7.50
N GLY A 500 16.14 -6.33 8.71
CA GLY A 500 17.38 -6.45 9.47
C GLY A 500 17.72 -5.23 10.33
N HIS A 501 17.13 -4.06 10.06
CA HIS A 501 17.18 -2.91 10.97
C HIS A 501 16.46 -3.26 12.27
N ARG A 502 17.05 -2.94 13.42
CA ARG A 502 16.57 -3.36 14.74
C ARG A 502 16.46 -2.16 15.67
N ALA A 503 15.44 -2.14 16.53
CA ALA A 503 15.38 -1.21 17.64
C ALA A 503 14.53 -1.76 18.79
N ILE A 504 14.74 -1.19 19.97
CA ILE A 504 13.91 -1.43 21.16
C ILE A 504 13.76 -0.11 21.89
N TRP A 505 12.52 0.23 22.25
CA TRP A 505 12.23 1.32 23.19
C TRP A 505 11.82 0.73 24.53
N ALA A 506 12.33 1.26 25.63
CA ALA A 506 11.88 0.93 26.99
C ALA A 506 12.07 2.13 27.94
N ASP A 507 10.99 2.52 28.62
CA ASP A 507 10.96 3.57 29.65
C ASP A 507 11.77 4.83 29.27
N GLY A 508 11.55 5.37 28.07
CA GLY A 508 12.19 6.59 27.55
C GLY A 508 13.50 6.35 26.79
N TRP A 509 14.12 5.18 26.92
CA TRP A 509 15.37 4.81 26.24
C TRP A 509 15.09 4.09 24.93
N LYS A 510 15.93 4.32 23.92
CA LYS A 510 15.92 3.59 22.65
C LYS A 510 17.32 3.13 22.27
N ALA A 511 17.47 1.84 22.01
CA ALA A 511 18.63 1.30 21.28
C ALA A 511 18.21 0.99 19.85
N VAL A 512 19.06 1.33 18.87
CA VAL A 512 18.76 1.18 17.43
C VAL A 512 20.01 0.80 16.64
N ALA A 513 19.86 -0.09 15.66
CA ALA A 513 20.92 -0.50 14.75
C ALA A 513 20.45 -0.42 13.30
N PHE A 514 21.25 0.24 12.46
CA PHE A 514 21.08 0.21 11.02
C PHE A 514 21.81 -0.99 10.44
N HIS A 515 21.09 -1.86 9.74
CA HIS A 515 21.67 -2.98 9.03
C HIS A 515 22.16 -2.62 7.63
N GLN A 516 23.42 -2.94 7.33
CA GLN A 516 23.96 -2.84 5.99
C GLN A 516 23.68 -4.13 5.21
N TYR A 517 22.84 -4.06 4.19
CA TYR A 517 22.50 -5.25 3.40
C TYR A 517 23.73 -6.01 2.88
N GLY A 518 23.72 -7.33 3.10
CA GLY A 518 24.77 -8.24 2.64
C GLY A 518 25.92 -8.44 3.64
N THR A 519 25.84 -7.85 4.84
CA THR A 519 26.75 -8.13 5.96
C THR A 519 26.09 -9.05 7.01
N GLU A 520 26.81 -9.46 8.05
CA GLU A 520 26.18 -10.14 9.18
C GLU A 520 25.50 -9.13 10.11
N LEU A 521 24.50 -9.56 10.88
CA LEU A 521 23.86 -8.71 11.89
C LEU A 521 24.82 -8.28 13.01
N ASP A 522 25.85 -9.08 13.30
CA ASP A 522 26.85 -8.77 14.33
C ASP A 522 27.83 -7.67 13.89
N ASP A 523 27.86 -7.34 12.60
CA ASP A 523 28.69 -6.24 12.06
C ASP A 523 28.01 -4.87 12.24
N ASP A 524 26.71 -4.84 12.56
CA ASP A 524 25.95 -3.61 12.73
C ASP A 524 26.35 -2.87 14.01
N VAL A 525 26.37 -1.53 13.92
CA VAL A 525 26.64 -0.66 15.07
C VAL A 525 25.32 -0.31 15.75
N TRP A 526 25.23 -0.60 17.05
CA TRP A 526 24.13 -0.16 17.90
C TRP A 526 24.40 1.23 18.48
N GLU A 527 23.40 2.10 18.34
CA GLU A 527 23.34 3.44 18.93
C GLU A 527 22.38 3.42 20.14
N LEU A 528 22.58 4.32 21.11
CA LEU A 528 21.73 4.45 22.30
C LEU A 528 21.27 5.90 22.54
N TYR A 529 19.97 6.10 22.74
CA TYR A 529 19.34 7.42 22.92
C TYR A 529 18.40 7.45 24.13
N HIS A 530 18.26 8.62 24.76
CA HIS A 530 17.20 8.90 25.74
C HIS A 530 16.19 9.86 25.11
N LEU A 531 15.08 9.34 24.59
CA LEU A 531 14.17 10.10 23.72
C LEU A 531 13.41 11.22 24.42
N ASP A 532 13.29 11.15 25.75
CA ASP A 532 12.69 12.23 26.55
C ASP A 532 13.58 13.49 26.56
N GLU A 533 14.89 13.33 26.31
CA GLU A 533 15.87 14.42 26.23
C GLU A 533 16.36 14.67 24.79
N ASP A 534 16.34 13.63 23.94
CA ASP A 534 16.81 13.65 22.56
C ASP A 534 15.76 13.09 21.61
N PHE A 535 14.76 13.92 21.30
CA PHE A 535 13.64 13.55 20.44
C PHE A 535 14.10 13.06 19.06
N SER A 536 15.19 13.60 18.52
CA SER A 536 15.64 13.37 17.13
C SER A 536 16.74 12.32 16.98
N GLU A 537 17.15 11.65 18.05
CA GLU A 537 18.24 10.66 18.04
C GLU A 537 19.58 11.29 17.59
N CYS A 538 19.92 12.50 18.03
CA CYS A 538 21.15 13.19 17.62
C CYS A 538 22.39 12.85 18.45
N HIS A 539 22.21 12.45 19.71
CA HIS A 539 23.29 12.28 20.68
C HIS A 539 23.43 10.82 21.09
N ASP A 540 24.26 10.09 20.37
CA ASP A 540 24.53 8.68 20.68
C ASP A 540 25.29 8.55 22.01
N LEU A 541 24.69 7.82 22.95
CA LEU A 541 25.19 7.54 24.30
C LEU A 541 25.81 6.15 24.43
N ALA A 542 25.96 5.38 23.34
CA ALA A 542 26.48 4.02 23.36
C ALA A 542 27.82 3.91 24.10
N ASP A 543 28.80 4.76 23.75
CA ASP A 543 30.13 4.80 24.37
C ASP A 543 30.08 5.28 25.83
N ALA A 544 29.14 6.17 26.15
CA ALA A 544 29.00 6.75 27.49
C ALA A 544 28.23 5.84 28.46
N GLN A 545 27.33 4.98 27.96
CA GLN A 545 26.50 4.07 28.74
C GLN A 545 26.47 2.65 28.15
N PRO A 546 27.62 1.98 28.02
CA PRO A 546 27.71 0.67 27.37
C PRO A 546 26.94 -0.43 28.10
N GLU A 547 26.85 -0.36 29.44
CA GLU A 547 26.07 -1.32 30.24
C GLU A 547 24.57 -1.19 29.96
N ARG A 548 24.05 0.03 29.77
CA ARG A 548 22.65 0.25 29.42
C ARG A 548 22.37 -0.22 28.00
N LEU A 549 23.28 0.09 27.07
CA LEU A 549 23.14 -0.39 25.70
C LEU A 549 23.08 -1.93 25.68
N ALA A 550 23.99 -2.60 26.37
CA ALA A 550 24.00 -4.06 26.45
C ALA A 550 22.67 -4.63 27.00
N ALA A 551 22.14 -4.04 28.09
CA ALA A 551 20.84 -4.44 28.65
C ALA A 551 19.67 -4.19 27.68
N MET A 552 19.71 -3.11 26.92
CA MET A 552 18.70 -2.82 25.89
C MET A 552 18.78 -3.83 24.74
N VAL A 553 19.98 -4.16 24.26
CA VAL A 553 20.18 -5.17 23.21
C VAL A 553 19.73 -6.55 23.69
N GLU A 554 20.01 -6.93 24.93
CA GLU A 554 19.48 -8.17 25.52
C GLU A 554 17.95 -8.17 25.54
N MET A 555 17.32 -7.07 25.97
CA MET A 555 15.86 -6.92 25.96
C MET A 555 15.26 -6.99 24.56
N PHE A 556 15.95 -6.47 23.53
CA PHE A 556 15.54 -6.64 22.14
C PHE A 556 15.48 -8.12 21.77
N TRP A 557 16.48 -8.91 22.14
CA TRP A 557 16.52 -10.34 21.81
C TRP A 557 15.48 -11.15 22.60
N GLU A 558 15.16 -10.76 23.83
CA GLU A 558 14.04 -11.34 24.59
C GLU A 558 12.70 -11.09 23.87
N GLU A 559 12.41 -9.84 23.52
CA GLU A 559 11.19 -9.49 22.77
C GLU A 559 11.16 -10.15 21.39
N ALA A 560 12.32 -10.32 20.75
CA ALA A 560 12.44 -10.99 19.46
C ALA A 560 12.04 -12.48 19.54
N ASP A 561 12.35 -13.16 20.64
CA ASP A 561 11.92 -14.54 20.90
C ASP A 561 10.42 -14.59 21.26
N ASP A 562 9.98 -13.74 22.19
CA ASP A 562 8.59 -13.68 22.68
C ASP A 562 7.57 -13.40 21.56
N TYR A 563 7.91 -12.50 20.63
CA TYR A 563 7.02 -12.06 19.55
C TYR A 563 7.36 -12.65 18.17
N GLY A 564 8.18 -13.71 18.13
CA GLY A 564 8.43 -14.47 16.90
C GLY A 564 9.15 -13.69 15.80
N VAL A 565 10.00 -12.74 16.16
CA VAL A 565 10.83 -11.97 15.20
C VAL A 565 11.85 -12.89 14.51
N LEU A 566 12.25 -13.97 15.17
CA LEU A 566 13.24 -14.91 14.65
C LEU A 566 12.66 -15.89 13.60
N PRO A 567 13.43 -16.23 12.53
CA PRO A 567 14.75 -15.70 12.20
C PRO A 567 14.68 -14.29 11.56
N ILE A 568 15.66 -13.46 11.88
CA ILE A 568 15.90 -12.18 11.18
C ILE A 568 16.57 -12.47 9.83
N MET A 569 16.20 -11.69 8.82
CA MET A 569 16.83 -11.69 7.50
C MET A 569 18.09 -10.86 7.61
N ASP A 570 19.22 -11.54 7.71
CA ASP A 570 20.56 -10.97 7.84
C ASP A 570 21.21 -10.70 6.48
N ARG A 571 21.08 -11.61 5.52
CA ARG A 571 21.79 -11.54 4.23
C ARG A 571 20.89 -11.31 3.03
N ALA A 572 19.59 -11.54 3.19
CA ALA A 572 18.61 -11.26 2.15
C ALA A 572 18.51 -9.72 2.01
N GLY A 573 19.02 -9.19 0.90
CA GLY A 573 19.16 -7.75 0.70
C GLY A 573 17.83 -6.99 0.66
N ASN A 574 17.95 -5.66 0.67
CA ASN A 574 16.89 -4.68 0.47
C ASN A 574 15.78 -5.20 -0.46
N LEU A 575 14.51 -4.98 -0.09
CA LEU A 575 13.35 -5.24 -0.96
C LEU A 575 13.54 -4.67 -2.39
N SER A 576 14.33 -3.61 -2.52
CA SER A 576 14.83 -3.10 -3.80
C SER A 576 16.29 -3.46 -4.05
N GLY A 577 16.56 -4.31 -5.05
CA GLY A 577 17.91 -4.62 -5.49
C GLY A 577 18.06 -6.01 -6.13
N PRO A 578 19.27 -6.35 -6.62
CA PRO A 578 19.52 -7.61 -7.32
C PRO A 578 19.25 -8.88 -6.51
N THR A 579 19.40 -8.80 -5.19
CA THR A 579 19.17 -9.91 -4.26
C THR A 579 17.72 -9.95 -3.74
N GLY A 580 17.07 -8.80 -3.57
CA GLY A 580 15.67 -8.68 -3.10
C GLY A 580 14.61 -9.12 -4.12
N SER A 581 14.89 -9.05 -5.43
CA SER A 581 13.96 -9.52 -6.48
C SER A 581 13.58 -11.01 -6.34
N GLY A 582 14.39 -11.80 -5.64
CA GLY A 582 14.07 -13.20 -5.33
C GLY A 582 12.86 -13.35 -4.41
N LEU A 583 12.57 -12.39 -3.54
CA LEU A 583 11.41 -12.44 -2.63
C LEU A 583 10.09 -12.26 -3.41
N PHE A 584 10.08 -11.42 -4.44
CA PHE A 584 8.95 -11.26 -5.36
C PHE A 584 8.72 -12.47 -6.28
N SER A 585 9.72 -13.34 -6.45
CA SER A 585 9.55 -14.56 -7.26
C SER A 585 8.61 -15.58 -6.59
N GLY A 586 8.44 -15.49 -5.27
CA GLY A 586 7.52 -16.30 -4.47
C GLY A 586 7.84 -17.81 -4.48
N HIS A 587 7.26 -18.55 -3.54
CA HIS A 587 7.26 -20.01 -3.61
C HIS A 587 6.13 -20.49 -4.52
N ALA A 588 6.46 -21.21 -5.60
CA ALA A 588 5.47 -21.83 -6.47
C ALA A 588 4.64 -22.84 -5.66
N THR A 589 3.37 -22.51 -5.43
CA THR A 589 2.47 -23.31 -4.59
C THR A 589 1.46 -24.01 -5.48
N ALA A 590 1.25 -25.31 -5.27
CA ALA A 590 0.24 -26.07 -6.01
C ALA A 590 -1.13 -25.37 -5.92
N GLY A 591 -1.85 -25.31 -7.04
CA GLY A 591 -3.16 -24.65 -7.13
C GLY A 591 -3.12 -23.14 -7.39
N THR A 592 -1.94 -22.49 -7.36
CA THR A 592 -1.81 -21.08 -7.76
C THR A 592 -1.61 -20.94 -9.28
N PRO A 593 -2.03 -19.81 -9.90
CA PRO A 593 -1.87 -19.59 -11.33
C PRO A 593 -0.42 -19.75 -11.83
N ARG A 594 0.57 -19.24 -11.09
CA ARG A 594 2.00 -19.27 -11.47
C ARG A 594 2.70 -20.63 -11.29
N ASN A 595 2.04 -21.66 -10.77
CA ASN A 595 2.64 -23.00 -10.67
C ASN A 595 2.45 -23.82 -11.97
N ARG A 596 2.73 -23.20 -13.11
CA ARG A 596 2.67 -23.79 -14.45
C ARG A 596 3.53 -22.98 -15.41
N ASP A 597 3.92 -23.62 -16.51
CA ASP A 597 4.68 -22.96 -17.56
C ASP A 597 3.82 -22.58 -18.77
N THR A 598 2.67 -23.26 -18.96
CA THR A 598 1.68 -22.97 -20.00
C THR A 598 0.41 -22.36 -19.39
N PHE A 599 0.00 -21.22 -19.91
CA PHE A 599 -1.20 -20.49 -19.51
C PHE A 599 -2.17 -20.44 -20.69
N VAL A 600 -3.44 -20.80 -20.46
CA VAL A 600 -4.48 -20.75 -21.49
C VAL A 600 -5.61 -19.86 -20.98
N TYR A 601 -5.87 -18.79 -21.71
CA TYR A 601 -6.94 -17.85 -21.44
C TYR A 601 -8.01 -17.94 -22.53
N LEU A 602 -9.26 -17.75 -22.14
CA LEU A 602 -10.43 -17.81 -23.03
C LEU A 602 -11.17 -16.47 -22.95
N PRO A 603 -10.84 -15.50 -23.81
CA PRO A 603 -11.52 -14.20 -23.82
C PRO A 603 -13.03 -14.32 -24.06
N PRO A 604 -13.87 -13.48 -23.40
CA PRO A 604 -13.47 -12.45 -22.44
C PRO A 604 -13.00 -13.06 -21.12
N THR A 605 -11.84 -12.60 -20.65
CA THR A 605 -11.24 -12.99 -19.37
C THR A 605 -11.02 -11.69 -18.58
N PRO A 606 -11.44 -11.59 -17.31
CA PRO A 606 -11.10 -10.45 -16.46
C PRO A 606 -9.59 -10.25 -16.38
N ARG A 607 -9.13 -9.03 -16.07
CA ARG A 607 -7.69 -8.78 -15.86
C ARG A 607 -7.11 -9.81 -14.90
N VAL A 608 -5.92 -10.32 -15.25
CA VAL A 608 -5.19 -11.27 -14.42
C VAL A 608 -4.15 -10.48 -13.62
N PRO A 609 -4.25 -10.44 -12.28
CA PRO A 609 -3.31 -9.68 -11.45
C PRO A 609 -1.85 -10.07 -11.72
N PRO A 610 -0.87 -9.17 -11.50
CA PRO A 610 0.53 -9.43 -11.82
C PRO A 610 1.05 -10.75 -11.24
N ASP A 611 0.85 -10.99 -9.95
CA ASP A 611 1.37 -12.19 -9.28
C ASP A 611 0.60 -13.48 -9.61
N ALA A 612 -0.50 -13.36 -10.35
CA ALA A 612 -1.26 -14.46 -10.94
C ALA A 612 -1.02 -14.61 -12.46
N SER A 613 -0.32 -13.67 -13.10
CA SER A 613 -0.01 -13.70 -14.53
C SER A 613 1.30 -14.44 -14.82
N PRO A 614 1.58 -14.77 -16.10
CA PRO A 614 2.88 -15.30 -16.50
C PRO A 614 3.99 -14.29 -16.15
N ALA A 615 5.19 -14.78 -15.85
CA ALA A 615 6.32 -13.94 -15.45
C ALA A 615 7.02 -13.31 -16.67
N LEU A 616 6.32 -12.42 -17.39
CA LEU A 616 6.69 -11.89 -18.70
C LEU A 616 8.02 -11.11 -18.72
N GLY A 617 8.40 -10.49 -17.59
CA GLY A 617 9.64 -9.73 -17.46
C GLY A 617 10.87 -10.57 -17.09
N SER A 618 10.69 -11.79 -16.57
CA SER A 618 11.78 -12.59 -15.99
C SER A 618 12.04 -13.91 -16.72
N ARG A 619 11.14 -14.33 -17.61
CA ARG A 619 11.22 -15.56 -18.40
C ARG A 619 11.21 -15.29 -19.91
N ASN A 620 11.66 -16.26 -20.68
CA ASN A 620 11.33 -16.31 -22.10
C ASN A 620 9.88 -16.74 -22.24
N TRP A 621 9.18 -16.20 -23.24
CA TRP A 621 7.78 -16.54 -23.46
C TRP A 621 7.37 -16.44 -24.92
N GLU A 622 6.33 -17.20 -25.27
CA GLU A 622 5.58 -17.10 -26.51
C GLU A 622 4.10 -16.90 -26.15
N ALA A 623 3.48 -15.87 -26.72
CA ALA A 623 2.05 -15.63 -26.62
C ALA A 623 1.40 -15.87 -27.99
N THR A 624 0.52 -16.86 -28.06
CA THR A 624 -0.18 -17.29 -29.28
C THR A 624 -1.67 -16.92 -29.18
N PHE A 625 -2.18 -16.25 -30.20
CA PHE A 625 -3.53 -15.70 -30.29
C PHE A 625 -4.29 -16.36 -31.44
N HIS A 626 -5.40 -17.01 -31.12
CA HIS A 626 -6.32 -17.57 -32.13
C HIS A 626 -7.40 -16.54 -32.40
N VAL A 627 -7.31 -15.85 -33.55
CA VAL A 627 -8.18 -14.71 -33.87
C VAL A 627 -9.07 -14.98 -35.08
N GLU A 628 -10.26 -14.39 -35.09
CA GLU A 628 -11.16 -14.34 -36.25
C GLU A 628 -11.38 -12.87 -36.66
N ARG A 629 -11.02 -12.56 -37.91
CA ARG A 629 -11.14 -11.24 -38.56
C ARG A 629 -11.97 -11.34 -39.85
N PRO A 630 -13.31 -11.48 -39.77
CA PRO A 630 -14.14 -11.82 -40.93
C PRO A 630 -14.14 -10.77 -42.05
N ALA A 631 -14.01 -9.48 -41.74
CA ALA A 631 -13.97 -8.41 -42.74
C ALA A 631 -12.53 -7.96 -43.06
N GLY A 632 -11.58 -8.21 -42.16
CA GLY A 632 -10.18 -7.81 -42.32
C GLY A 632 -9.89 -6.38 -41.90
N ASP A 633 -10.89 -5.64 -41.42
CA ASP A 633 -10.77 -4.32 -40.80
C ASP A 633 -10.81 -4.38 -39.26
N GLU A 634 -10.98 -5.58 -38.68
CA GLU A 634 -10.96 -5.75 -37.24
C GLU A 634 -9.56 -5.44 -36.67
N SER A 635 -9.49 -4.51 -35.73
CA SER A 635 -8.29 -4.00 -35.07
C SER A 635 -8.50 -3.98 -33.56
N GLY A 636 -7.43 -3.75 -32.81
CA GLY A 636 -7.43 -3.63 -31.36
C GLY A 636 -6.44 -4.55 -30.64
N VAL A 637 -6.41 -4.45 -29.32
CA VAL A 637 -5.44 -5.13 -28.47
C VAL A 637 -5.73 -6.61 -28.33
N LEU A 638 -4.70 -7.45 -28.49
CA LEU A 638 -4.77 -8.88 -28.23
C LEU A 638 -4.41 -9.19 -26.77
N MET A 639 -3.31 -8.60 -26.30
CA MET A 639 -2.78 -8.76 -24.94
C MET A 639 -1.97 -7.55 -24.54
N ALA A 640 -2.15 -7.06 -23.31
CA ALA A 640 -1.35 -5.98 -22.75
C ALA A 640 -1.03 -6.23 -21.27
N PHE A 641 0.14 -5.77 -20.83
CA PHE A 641 0.59 -5.81 -19.45
C PHE A 641 1.38 -4.54 -19.16
N GLY A 642 0.93 -3.70 -18.24
CA GLY A 642 1.65 -2.46 -17.90
C GLY A 642 0.81 -1.19 -17.98
N THR A 643 1.48 -0.05 -18.00
CA THR A 643 0.91 1.30 -18.11
C THR A 643 1.64 2.12 -19.19
N VAL A 644 1.25 3.38 -19.38
CA VAL A 644 1.94 4.39 -20.21
C VAL A 644 3.44 4.55 -19.89
N ASN A 645 3.89 4.20 -18.69
CA ASN A 645 5.30 4.37 -18.27
C ASN A 645 6.15 3.12 -18.54
N ASN A 646 5.59 1.93 -18.32
CA ASN A 646 6.31 0.67 -18.40
C ASN A 646 5.34 -0.48 -18.70
N GLY A 647 5.62 -1.27 -19.73
CA GLY A 647 4.67 -2.27 -20.19
C GLY A 647 5.03 -2.95 -21.51
N LEU A 648 4.14 -3.84 -21.94
CA LEU A 648 4.15 -4.45 -23.26
C LEU A 648 2.74 -4.61 -23.78
N VAL A 649 2.57 -4.52 -25.10
CA VAL A 649 1.28 -4.74 -25.77
C VAL A 649 1.45 -5.36 -27.14
N ALA A 650 0.62 -6.36 -27.42
CA ALA A 650 0.43 -6.96 -28.74
C ALA A 650 -0.97 -6.60 -29.24
N TYR A 651 -1.06 -6.06 -30.47
CA TYR A 651 -2.31 -5.58 -31.04
C TYR A 651 -2.33 -5.71 -32.57
N VAL A 652 -3.52 -5.62 -33.15
CA VAL A 652 -3.70 -5.44 -34.59
C VAL A 652 -4.03 -3.97 -34.83
N ASP A 653 -3.23 -3.27 -35.64
CA ASP A 653 -3.47 -1.86 -35.94
C ASP A 653 -4.66 -1.65 -36.91
N ASP A 654 -5.09 -0.40 -37.10
CA ASP A 654 -6.21 -0.07 -37.99
C ASP A 654 -5.95 -0.38 -39.47
N ALA A 655 -4.68 -0.59 -39.84
CA ALA A 655 -4.29 -1.07 -41.16
C ALA A 655 -4.23 -2.62 -41.24
N GLY A 656 -4.65 -3.32 -40.18
CA GLY A 656 -4.74 -4.77 -40.09
C GLY A 656 -3.43 -5.49 -39.81
N HIS A 657 -2.36 -4.81 -39.38
CA HIS A 657 -1.06 -5.42 -39.13
C HIS A 657 -0.91 -5.83 -37.67
N LEU A 658 -0.32 -7.00 -37.42
CA LEU A 658 0.14 -7.40 -36.09
C LEU A 658 1.30 -6.48 -35.67
N VAL A 659 1.21 -5.93 -34.48
CA VAL A 659 2.20 -5.05 -33.84
C VAL A 659 2.50 -5.54 -32.43
N TYR A 660 3.77 -5.47 -32.05
CA TYR A 660 4.21 -5.57 -30.66
C TYR A 660 4.98 -4.31 -30.28
N ASP A 661 4.60 -3.71 -29.16
CA ASP A 661 5.24 -2.54 -28.58
C ASP A 661 5.69 -2.89 -27.15
N HIS A 662 7.00 -2.83 -26.93
CA HIS A 662 7.60 -2.97 -25.60
C HIS A 662 8.02 -1.58 -25.10
N ASN A 663 7.34 -1.11 -24.06
CA ASN A 663 7.60 0.15 -23.38
C ASN A 663 8.46 -0.10 -22.13
N ALA A 664 9.70 0.37 -22.14
CA ALA A 664 10.57 0.38 -20.97
C ALA A 664 10.85 1.83 -20.56
N TYR A 665 10.16 2.30 -19.51
CA TYR A 665 10.35 3.64 -18.93
C TYR A 665 10.10 4.79 -19.93
N ALA A 666 9.01 4.70 -20.70
CA ALA A 666 8.64 5.53 -21.87
C ALA A 666 9.52 5.35 -23.12
N GLY A 667 10.50 4.44 -23.08
CA GLY A 667 11.25 4.01 -24.26
C GLY A 667 10.51 2.90 -25.02
N HIS A 668 10.03 3.19 -26.23
CA HIS A 668 9.29 2.24 -27.04
C HIS A 668 10.16 1.46 -28.02
N THR A 669 10.05 0.13 -28.00
CA THR A 669 10.57 -0.78 -29.03
C THR A 669 9.41 -1.41 -29.78
N VAL A 670 9.16 -0.93 -31.00
CA VAL A 670 8.01 -1.36 -31.81
C VAL A 670 8.46 -2.27 -32.95
N VAL A 671 7.78 -3.40 -33.12
CA VAL A 671 7.88 -4.26 -34.29
C VAL A 671 6.49 -4.45 -34.90
N ARG A 672 6.42 -4.35 -36.23
CA ARG A 672 5.19 -4.44 -37.00
C ARG A 672 5.36 -5.41 -38.15
N SER A 673 4.38 -6.27 -38.36
CA SER A 673 4.35 -7.19 -39.49
C SER A 673 4.40 -6.41 -40.83
N PRO A 674 5.05 -6.95 -41.87
CA PRO A 674 5.17 -6.27 -43.17
C PRO A 674 3.91 -6.37 -44.04
N ALA A 675 3.05 -7.35 -43.76
CA ALA A 675 1.77 -7.56 -44.45
C ALA A 675 0.62 -7.60 -43.43
N PRO A 676 -0.61 -7.20 -43.81
CA PRO A 676 -1.78 -7.33 -42.95
C PRO A 676 -2.03 -8.79 -42.56
N VAL A 677 -2.58 -8.99 -41.38
CA VAL A 677 -3.11 -10.28 -40.91
C VAL A 677 -4.19 -10.76 -41.90
N PRO A 678 -4.18 -12.06 -42.29
CA PRO A 678 -5.18 -12.61 -43.20
C PRO A 678 -6.63 -12.39 -42.75
N ILE A 679 -7.53 -12.34 -43.73
CA ILE A 679 -8.98 -12.32 -43.49
C ILE A 679 -9.43 -13.72 -43.07
N GLY A 680 -10.29 -13.80 -42.06
CA GLY A 680 -10.81 -15.04 -41.51
C GLY A 680 -10.07 -15.46 -40.25
N SER A 681 -9.82 -16.77 -40.09
CA SER A 681 -9.13 -17.31 -38.93
C SER A 681 -7.62 -17.29 -39.15
N SER A 682 -6.88 -16.76 -38.17
CA SER A 682 -5.42 -16.78 -38.14
C SER A 682 -4.89 -17.12 -36.75
N VAL A 683 -3.70 -17.70 -36.71
CA VAL A 683 -2.93 -17.90 -35.49
C VAL A 683 -1.78 -16.89 -35.50
N LEU A 684 -1.84 -15.92 -34.61
CA LEU A 684 -0.80 -14.90 -34.44
C LEU A 684 0.07 -15.28 -33.26
N ALA A 685 1.35 -14.94 -33.27
CA ALA A 685 2.16 -15.06 -32.07
C ALA A 685 3.17 -13.92 -31.90
N VAL A 686 3.48 -13.65 -30.63
CA VAL A 686 4.61 -12.82 -30.21
C VAL A 686 5.52 -13.67 -29.35
N GLU A 687 6.79 -13.76 -29.73
CA GLU A 687 7.81 -14.40 -28.90
C GLU A 687 8.73 -13.35 -28.31
N GLN A 688 9.03 -13.44 -27.01
CA GLN A 688 10.08 -12.66 -26.37
C GLN A 688 11.14 -13.58 -25.76
N GLN A 689 12.38 -13.35 -26.16
CA GLN A 689 13.56 -13.97 -25.58
C GLN A 689 14.40 -12.90 -24.87
N ARG A 690 14.99 -13.22 -23.72
CA ARG A 690 15.86 -12.31 -22.98
C ARG A 690 17.12 -13.01 -22.48
N VAL A 691 18.23 -12.27 -22.40
CA VAL A 691 19.40 -12.70 -21.63
C VAL A 691 19.24 -12.25 -20.17
N LYS A 692 19.71 -13.05 -19.22
CA LYS A 692 19.57 -12.92 -17.75
C LYS A 692 18.95 -11.61 -17.21
N ARG A 693 19.67 -10.48 -17.32
CA ARG A 693 19.24 -9.12 -16.93
C ARG A 693 19.66 -8.09 -18.01
N GLY A 694 19.73 -8.54 -19.26
CA GLY A 694 20.20 -7.72 -20.38
C GLY A 694 19.13 -7.56 -21.46
N PRO A 695 19.54 -7.23 -22.70
CA PRO A 695 18.62 -7.02 -23.80
C PRO A 695 17.82 -8.29 -24.14
N GLY A 696 16.71 -8.08 -24.85
CA GLY A 696 15.88 -9.14 -25.39
C GLY A 696 15.75 -9.07 -26.90
N ARG A 697 14.93 -9.96 -27.44
CA ARG A 697 14.49 -9.99 -28.82
C ARG A 697 13.00 -10.35 -28.85
N ALA A 698 12.23 -9.59 -29.62
CA ALA A 698 10.86 -9.92 -29.96
C ALA A 698 10.74 -10.41 -31.41
N ARG A 699 9.88 -11.40 -31.64
CA ARG A 699 9.51 -11.88 -32.98
C ARG A 699 8.00 -11.91 -33.14
N LEU A 700 7.53 -11.55 -34.33
CA LEU A 700 6.13 -11.67 -34.73
C LEU A 700 5.96 -12.87 -35.65
N LEU A 701 4.92 -13.66 -35.40
CA LEU A 701 4.55 -14.78 -36.24
C LEU A 701 3.10 -14.65 -36.72
N VAL A 702 2.86 -15.06 -37.97
CA VAL A 702 1.53 -15.19 -38.58
C VAL A 702 1.43 -16.58 -39.19
N ASP A 703 0.48 -17.37 -38.70
CA ASP A 703 0.23 -18.76 -39.11
C ASP A 703 1.48 -19.66 -39.05
N GLY A 704 2.37 -19.38 -38.09
CA GLY A 704 3.60 -20.13 -37.82
C GLY A 704 4.86 -19.59 -38.53
N ASP A 705 4.72 -18.64 -39.45
CA ASP A 705 5.86 -18.03 -40.13
C ASP A 705 6.36 -16.79 -39.36
N VAL A 706 7.66 -16.70 -39.10
CA VAL A 706 8.28 -15.48 -38.54
C VAL A 706 8.28 -14.38 -39.60
N VAL A 707 7.54 -13.31 -39.35
CA VAL A 707 7.33 -12.22 -40.32
C VAL A 707 8.10 -10.94 -39.99
N ALA A 708 8.49 -10.73 -38.73
CA ALA A 708 9.29 -9.59 -38.29
C ALA A 708 10.02 -9.90 -36.97
N GLU A 709 11.11 -9.18 -36.71
CA GLU A 709 11.85 -9.25 -35.44
C GLU A 709 12.49 -7.91 -35.07
N VAL A 710 12.75 -7.71 -33.77
CA VAL A 710 13.43 -6.53 -33.24
C VAL A 710 14.23 -6.89 -31.99
N ALA A 711 15.35 -6.21 -31.76
CA ALA A 711 16.06 -6.28 -30.47
C ALA A 711 15.42 -5.31 -29.48
N ILE A 712 15.20 -5.77 -28.25
CA ILE A 712 14.69 -4.98 -27.14
C ILE A 712 15.89 -4.57 -26.29
N PRO A 713 16.24 -3.28 -26.19
CA PRO A 713 17.43 -2.86 -25.43
C PRO A 713 17.36 -3.22 -23.94
N VAL A 714 16.17 -3.09 -23.33
CA VAL A 714 15.95 -3.30 -21.90
C VAL A 714 14.63 -4.05 -21.69
N VAL A 715 14.69 -5.17 -20.97
CA VAL A 715 13.50 -5.92 -20.52
C VAL A 715 13.43 -5.85 -18.99
N PRO A 716 12.56 -5.00 -18.41
CA PRO A 716 12.33 -4.93 -16.97
C PRO A 716 11.86 -6.27 -16.41
N VAL A 717 12.37 -6.64 -15.23
CA VAL A 717 11.98 -7.87 -14.52
C VAL A 717 10.62 -7.68 -13.86
N MET A 718 10.45 -6.56 -13.16
CA MET A 718 9.14 -6.10 -12.68
C MET A 718 8.62 -5.05 -13.65
N ILE A 719 7.47 -5.31 -14.25
CA ILE A 719 6.92 -4.45 -15.31
C ILE A 719 5.93 -3.43 -14.75
N SER A 720 4.99 -3.83 -13.90
CA SER A 720 3.91 -2.94 -13.46
C SER A 720 3.18 -3.52 -12.24
N PRO A 721 2.53 -2.68 -11.41
CA PRO A 721 1.64 -3.15 -10.36
C PRO A 721 0.26 -3.53 -10.93
N ILE A 722 0.02 -3.24 -12.21
CA ILE A 722 -1.22 -3.55 -12.94
C ILE A 722 -1.05 -4.85 -13.73
N GLY A 723 -2.07 -5.70 -13.68
CA GLY A 723 -2.08 -7.03 -14.29
C GLY A 723 -2.20 -7.08 -15.82
N LEU A 724 -2.39 -8.31 -16.32
CA LEU A 724 -2.54 -8.68 -17.73
C LEU A 724 -3.99 -8.47 -18.20
N ASP A 725 -4.19 -7.67 -19.24
CA ASP A 725 -5.45 -7.53 -19.97
C ASP A 725 -5.41 -8.31 -21.30
N LEU A 726 -6.56 -8.85 -21.71
CA LEU A 726 -6.75 -9.57 -22.97
C LEU A 726 -7.90 -8.96 -23.75
N GLY A 727 -7.69 -8.67 -25.03
CA GLY A 727 -8.71 -8.04 -25.87
C GLY A 727 -8.84 -6.52 -25.71
N ARG A 728 -8.11 -5.90 -24.78
CA ARG A 728 -8.14 -4.46 -24.47
C ARG A 728 -6.87 -4.02 -23.73
N ASN A 729 -6.61 -2.73 -23.68
CA ASN A 729 -5.58 -2.10 -22.85
C ASN A 729 -6.05 -0.76 -22.25
N PRO A 730 -6.81 -0.77 -21.14
CA PRO A 730 -7.35 0.45 -20.54
C PRO A 730 -6.29 1.37 -19.93
N THR A 731 -5.08 0.88 -19.66
CA THR A 731 -3.98 1.66 -19.06
C THR A 731 -3.08 2.38 -20.07
N GLY A 732 -3.24 2.13 -21.37
CA GLY A 732 -2.52 2.84 -22.43
C GLY A 732 -1.00 2.58 -22.48
N VAL A 733 -0.55 1.36 -22.72
CA VAL A 733 0.89 1.05 -22.87
C VAL A 733 1.53 1.73 -24.07
N SER A 734 0.77 2.03 -25.13
CA SER A 734 1.26 2.59 -26.40
C SER A 734 0.48 3.83 -26.81
N ASP A 735 1.18 4.84 -27.31
CA ASP A 735 0.59 6.07 -27.86
C ASP A 735 0.03 5.90 -29.29
N ALA A 736 0.18 4.71 -29.88
CA ALA A 736 -0.24 4.43 -31.25
C ALA A 736 -1.78 4.33 -31.42
N TYR A 737 -2.51 4.23 -30.32
CA TYR A 737 -3.97 4.12 -30.30
C TYR A 737 -4.55 4.81 -29.06
N VAL A 738 -5.88 5.00 -29.05
CA VAL A 738 -6.59 5.52 -27.87
C VAL A 738 -7.08 4.34 -27.03
N ALA A 739 -6.64 4.27 -25.77
CA ALA A 739 -7.11 3.28 -24.80
C ALA A 739 -8.66 3.36 -24.64
N PRO A 740 -9.37 2.22 -24.45
CA PRO A 740 -8.85 0.88 -24.21
C PRO A 740 -8.53 0.06 -25.47
N TYR A 741 -8.73 0.62 -26.67
CA TYR A 741 -8.50 -0.03 -27.97
C TYR A 741 -8.96 -1.50 -28.03
N GLU A 742 -10.24 -1.72 -27.74
CA GLU A 742 -10.83 -3.06 -27.70
C GLU A 742 -10.74 -3.76 -29.06
N PHE A 743 -10.38 -5.05 -29.06
CA PHE A 743 -10.34 -5.84 -30.28
C PHE A 743 -11.76 -6.06 -30.83
N SER A 744 -12.01 -5.55 -32.03
CA SER A 744 -13.33 -5.61 -32.67
C SER A 744 -13.64 -6.96 -33.33
N GLY A 745 -12.64 -7.83 -33.49
CA GLY A 745 -12.80 -9.21 -33.91
C GLY A 745 -13.07 -10.16 -32.74
N ARG A 746 -12.83 -11.46 -32.95
CA ARG A 746 -12.94 -12.46 -31.88
C ARG A 746 -11.59 -13.05 -31.55
N ILE A 747 -11.24 -13.09 -30.26
CA ILE A 747 -10.10 -13.86 -29.74
C ILE A 747 -10.67 -15.14 -29.14
N ALA A 748 -10.50 -16.27 -29.83
CA ALA A 748 -11.03 -17.55 -29.38
C ALA A 748 -10.24 -18.12 -28.19
N ARG A 749 -8.93 -17.86 -28.16
CA ARG A 749 -7.98 -18.43 -27.21
C ARG A 749 -6.67 -17.65 -27.23
N VAL A 750 -6.07 -17.46 -26.04
CA VAL A 750 -4.70 -16.96 -25.89
C VAL A 750 -3.90 -17.99 -25.10
N GLU A 751 -2.76 -18.39 -25.63
CA GLU A 751 -1.84 -19.32 -24.99
C GLU A 751 -0.55 -18.57 -24.69
N VAL A 752 -0.06 -18.64 -23.46
CA VAL A 752 1.25 -18.09 -23.08
C VAL A 752 2.10 -19.21 -22.53
N ASP A 753 3.12 -19.60 -23.28
CA ASP A 753 4.11 -20.58 -22.87
C ASP A 753 5.35 -19.84 -22.34
N THR A 754 5.76 -20.15 -21.12
CA THR A 754 6.95 -19.59 -20.49
C THR A 754 8.02 -20.66 -20.33
N THR A 755 9.28 -20.30 -20.56
CA THR A 755 10.41 -21.18 -20.28
C THR A 755 11.44 -20.43 -19.44
N PRO A 756 12.13 -21.11 -18.50
CA PRO A 756 13.34 -20.57 -17.91
C PRO A 756 14.32 -20.19 -19.03
N ALA A 757 14.99 -19.04 -18.90
CA ALA A 757 16.11 -18.72 -19.79
C ALA A 757 17.29 -19.69 -19.57
N PHE A 758 18.27 -19.64 -20.51
CA PHE A 758 19.65 -20.18 -20.50
C PHE A 758 19.97 -21.37 -21.44
N ARG A 759 20.24 -21.07 -22.72
CA ARG A 759 21.22 -21.77 -23.57
C ARG A 759 22.42 -20.83 -23.82
N PRO A 760 23.65 -21.14 -23.34
CA PRO A 760 24.79 -20.21 -23.40
C PRO A 760 25.18 -19.73 -24.80
N ASP A 761 24.94 -20.56 -25.82
CA ASP A 761 25.20 -20.28 -27.23
C ASP A 761 24.24 -19.23 -27.83
N GLU A 762 23.02 -19.13 -27.29
CA GLU A 762 22.03 -18.12 -27.72
C GLU A 762 22.27 -16.78 -27.01
N GLU A 763 22.88 -16.79 -25.82
CA GLU A 763 23.24 -15.57 -25.08
C GLU A 763 24.29 -14.74 -25.82
N GLU A 764 25.38 -15.39 -26.26
CA GLU A 764 26.47 -14.73 -26.97
C GLU A 764 25.97 -14.09 -28.28
N ALA A 765 25.04 -14.74 -28.99
CA ALA A 765 24.46 -14.21 -30.21
C ALA A 765 23.55 -12.98 -29.97
N ILE A 766 22.75 -12.97 -28.90
CA ILE A 766 21.88 -11.83 -28.55
C ILE A 766 22.73 -10.65 -28.07
N GLU A 767 23.73 -10.89 -27.22
CA GLU A 767 24.63 -9.85 -26.71
C GLU A 767 25.43 -9.19 -27.84
N VAL A 768 25.98 -9.98 -28.77
CA VAL A 768 26.70 -9.47 -29.94
C VAL A 768 25.78 -8.63 -30.83
N ALA A 769 24.57 -9.12 -31.16
CA ALA A 769 23.63 -8.40 -32.00
C ALA A 769 23.07 -7.11 -31.35
N ALA A 770 23.04 -7.04 -30.02
CA ALA A 770 22.71 -5.82 -29.29
C ALA A 770 23.88 -4.82 -29.33
N ALA A 771 25.11 -5.29 -29.09
CA ALA A 771 26.31 -4.48 -29.14
C ALA A 771 26.56 -3.87 -30.53
N GLU A 772 26.31 -4.62 -31.61
CA GLU A 772 26.43 -4.15 -32.99
C GLU A 772 25.40 -3.07 -33.37
N ARG A 773 24.24 -3.03 -32.71
CA ARG A 773 23.20 -2.02 -32.95
C ARG A 773 23.36 -0.75 -32.12
N MET A 774 24.14 -0.83 -31.04
CA MET A 774 24.50 0.31 -30.20
C MET A 774 25.75 1.05 -30.72
N GLN A 775 26.48 0.47 -31.69
CA GLN A 775 27.54 1.12 -32.47
C GLN A 775 26.97 1.79 -33.71
#